data_AF-A0A2N2DPY4-F1
#
_entry.id   AF-A0A2N2DPY4-F1
#
_cell.length_a   1.000
_cell.length_b   1.000
_cell.length_c   1.000
_cell.angle_alpha   90.00
_cell.angle_beta   90.00
_cell.angle_gamma   90.00
#
_symmetry.space_group_name_H-M   'P 1'
#
loop_
_entity.id
_entity.type
_entity.pdbx_description
1 polymer ?
#
loop_
_entity_poly.entity_id
_entity_poly.type
_entity_poly.pdbx_seq_one_letter_code
_entity_poly.pdbx_strand_id
1 'polypeptide(L)'
;MSKSAVIKGTSYVLVHTPEFVIHNGTTQTTERLVNPDSTYLAALPNHIRSYEDAVAYPPNQVFLGSKKPEILSGIEMPWCNTKLEDAKRFGTYGELMPEDEFYGLVAICDVFDLVILETDFAAMVKEKLAGHPLIGEDLISRIRDGISRDNIETYVKEEHGEPLFHKGAMVGYVKRAHDIDETLSAHVLFENLVYKASSVLALLHLIKNTDINKGDIDYVIDCSEEACGDMNQRGGGNFAKAAAEIAGFVNATGSDTRSFCAGPAHAIVEAAALVKAGAYKNVVVFAGGTTAKLGMNGKDHVKKELPILEDVLGGFAVLIGQNDGINPEIDLSLIGRHTVGTGSSPQAVISALVTEPLDRSGLSITDIGKYAAEMQNPDVTKPAGAGDVPESNYKMIAALAVKQGVIERTAIPDFVAKHGMPGFAPTQGHIPSGVPYLGFAREDILEGRIDKAMIIGKGSLFLGRMTNLFDGVSFVVRKNRGDATGDGTSEAVSDTSVKKPVIGIAAEDSELGSDVVAEGIALAEKRGFIVKRIEGVDCHKKMDELLAGKGIDACLTMHYSFPIGVSTVGRVVTPGRGKEMFIATTTGTSSADRVEGLVKNAIFGIIAAKASGVKEPTVGIANIDGARQAEAALLRLRDGGYDIRFANSARRDGGVVMRGNDLLAASADVMVTDPLTGNLLMKLFSAFTTGGNYESTGFGYGPGIGENFDKLILILSRASGAPVIANGVEYAAQLVENDWKTIAKDEFAKAKEAGLASILGEIKERSKSSDKNTDTSTAETEAEVAMPPKEVVTAEIHGIEVMDIEDAAVSLWKKGVYAETGMGCTGPVVLVHPDKEEHARNLLAEGGYIHQ
;
A
#
# COMPACT_ATOMS: atom_id res chain seq x y z
N MET A 1 -6.63 -7.46 -5.40
CA MET A 1 -6.40 -6.01 -5.56
C MET A 1 -5.03 -5.69 -5.00
N SER A 2 -4.11 -5.20 -5.84
CA SER A 2 -2.94 -4.52 -5.34
C SER A 2 -3.44 -3.30 -4.57
N LYS A 3 -3.38 -3.31 -3.23
CA LYS A 3 -3.76 -2.14 -2.43
C LYS A 3 -2.68 -1.05 -2.54
N SER A 4 -2.30 -0.62 -3.74
CA SER A 4 -1.48 0.59 -3.90
C SER A 4 -2.36 1.82 -3.72
N ALA A 5 -1.75 2.92 -3.27
CA ALA A 5 -2.40 4.23 -3.20
C ALA A 5 -1.96 5.05 -4.42
N VAL A 6 -2.87 5.84 -4.97
CA VAL A 6 -2.63 6.67 -6.16
C VAL A 6 -2.95 8.13 -5.90
N ILE A 7 -2.31 9.02 -6.66
CA ILE A 7 -2.56 10.47 -6.63
C ILE A 7 -3.67 10.79 -7.64
N LYS A 8 -4.89 10.95 -7.15
CA LYS A 8 -6.06 11.20 -8.01
C LYS A 8 -6.14 12.63 -8.52
N GLY A 9 -5.60 13.58 -7.77
CA GLY A 9 -5.51 14.97 -8.19
C GLY A 9 -4.92 15.87 -7.12
N THR A 10 -4.66 17.11 -7.51
CA THR A 10 -4.01 18.12 -6.68
C THR A 10 -4.68 19.49 -6.89
N SER A 11 -4.51 20.36 -5.91
CA SER A 11 -4.78 21.79 -6.04
C SER A 11 -3.65 22.60 -5.42
N TYR A 12 -3.44 23.80 -5.95
CA TYR A 12 -2.45 24.75 -5.50
C TYR A 12 -3.05 26.15 -5.56
N VAL A 13 -3.00 26.88 -4.45
CA VAL A 13 -3.61 28.21 -4.33
C VAL A 13 -2.59 29.19 -3.78
N LEU A 14 -2.72 30.44 -4.21
CA LEU A 14 -2.00 31.58 -3.68
C LEU A 14 -3.02 32.61 -3.19
N VAL A 15 -2.65 33.37 -2.17
CA VAL A 15 -3.41 34.55 -1.75
C VAL A 15 -2.44 35.70 -1.66
N HIS A 16 -2.70 36.78 -2.38
CA HIS A 16 -1.90 38.00 -2.28
C HIS A 16 -2.37 38.83 -1.10
N THR A 17 -1.48 39.08 -0.13
CA THR A 17 -1.81 39.66 1.18
C THR A 17 -0.84 40.80 1.55
N PRO A 18 -0.84 41.92 0.81
CA PRO A 18 0.08 43.03 1.01
C PRO A 18 0.03 43.65 2.42
N GLU A 19 -1.15 43.81 3.00
CA GLU A 19 -1.30 44.40 4.34
C GLU A 19 -0.85 43.43 5.43
N PHE A 20 -1.00 42.12 5.21
CA PHE A 20 -0.62 41.11 6.20
C PHE A 20 0.90 41.06 6.34
N VAL A 21 1.64 41.31 5.25
CA VAL A 21 3.10 41.50 5.30
C VAL A 21 3.45 42.65 6.22
N ILE A 22 2.78 43.80 6.05
CA ILE A 22 3.08 45.01 6.81
C ILE A 22 2.74 44.78 8.28
N HIS A 23 1.55 44.25 8.57
CA HIS A 23 0.99 44.27 9.91
C HIS A 23 1.29 43.04 10.75
N ASN A 24 1.38 41.85 10.13
CA ASN A 24 1.35 40.57 10.85
C ASN A 24 2.59 39.68 10.62
N GLY A 25 3.40 39.94 9.59
CA GLY A 25 4.66 39.21 9.36
C GLY A 25 5.62 39.29 10.54
N THR A 26 6.22 38.17 10.96
CA THR A 26 7.06 38.11 12.19
C THR A 26 8.23 39.08 12.14
N THR A 27 8.86 39.25 10.97
CA THR A 27 9.99 40.17 10.78
C THR A 27 9.54 41.62 11.01
N GLN A 28 8.36 41.98 10.54
CA GLN A 28 7.80 43.33 10.60
C GLN A 28 7.27 43.65 12.00
N THR A 29 6.55 42.71 12.62
CA THR A 29 6.04 42.86 13.98
C THR A 29 7.19 42.95 14.99
N THR A 30 8.20 42.08 14.87
CA THR A 30 9.39 42.12 15.73
C THR A 30 10.20 43.42 15.54
N GLU A 31 10.43 43.84 14.28
CA GLU A 31 11.12 45.11 14.02
C GLU A 31 10.36 46.30 14.60
N ARG A 32 9.02 46.32 14.49
CA ARG A 32 8.20 47.42 15.03
C ARG A 32 8.31 47.51 16.55
N LEU A 33 8.40 46.36 17.23
CA LEU A 33 8.57 46.31 18.69
C LEU A 33 9.96 46.75 19.14
N VAL A 34 11.00 46.35 18.41
CA VAL A 34 12.40 46.59 18.80
C VAL A 34 12.93 47.94 18.30
N ASN A 35 12.43 48.43 17.16
CA ASN A 35 12.88 49.64 16.49
C ASN A 35 11.71 50.36 15.79
N PRO A 36 10.86 51.09 16.52
CA PRO A 36 9.67 51.74 15.97
C PRO A 36 9.94 52.72 14.80
N ASP A 37 11.08 53.42 14.82
CA ASP A 37 11.51 54.37 13.78
C ASP A 37 12.35 53.70 12.68
N SER A 38 12.15 52.39 12.46
CA SER A 38 12.93 51.60 11.50
C SER A 38 12.84 52.17 10.07
N THR A 39 14.01 52.46 9.50
CA THR A 39 14.11 52.86 8.08
C THR A 39 13.62 51.77 7.13
N TYR A 40 13.74 50.50 7.54
CA TYR A 40 13.17 49.37 6.81
C TYR A 40 11.65 49.41 6.79
N LEU A 41 10.99 49.59 7.95
CA LEU A 41 9.54 49.65 8.01
C LEU A 41 8.97 50.87 7.26
N ALA A 42 9.67 52.00 7.29
CA ALA A 42 9.30 53.19 6.52
C ALA A 42 9.41 52.97 5.00
N ALA A 43 10.40 52.21 4.54
CA ALA A 43 10.59 51.89 3.13
C ALA A 43 9.66 50.78 2.64
N LEU A 44 9.35 49.79 3.48
CA LEU A 44 8.63 48.56 3.15
C LEU A 44 7.39 48.76 2.26
N PRO A 45 6.46 49.71 2.53
CA PRO A 45 5.28 49.89 1.69
C PRO A 45 5.59 50.16 0.21
N ASN A 46 6.73 50.77 -0.10
CA ASN A 46 7.14 51.07 -1.48
C ASN A 46 7.65 49.83 -2.24
N HIS A 47 7.88 48.72 -1.55
CA HIS A 47 8.34 47.45 -2.13
C HIS A 47 7.21 46.40 -2.21
N ILE A 48 6.01 46.72 -1.73
CA ILE A 48 4.85 45.84 -1.84
C ILE A 48 4.34 45.85 -3.27
N ARG A 49 4.07 44.65 -3.82
CA ARG A 49 3.59 44.51 -5.20
C ARG A 49 2.11 44.83 -5.30
N SER A 50 1.69 45.27 -6.48
CA SER A 50 0.27 45.27 -6.84
C SER A 50 -0.24 43.84 -7.03
N TYR A 51 -1.56 43.64 -6.96
CA TYR A 51 -2.19 42.35 -7.24
C TYR A 51 -1.88 41.89 -8.68
N GLU A 52 -1.93 42.83 -9.63
CA GLU A 52 -1.64 42.56 -11.04
C GLU A 52 -0.19 42.10 -11.25
N ASP A 53 0.76 42.67 -10.51
CA ASP A 53 2.16 42.25 -10.56
C ASP A 53 2.36 40.87 -9.93
N ALA A 54 1.64 40.57 -8.84
CA ALA A 54 1.65 39.24 -8.24
C ALA A 54 1.05 38.18 -9.18
N VAL A 55 -0.01 38.52 -9.92
CA VAL A 55 -0.58 37.64 -10.96
C VAL A 55 0.42 37.46 -12.11
N ALA A 56 1.02 38.53 -12.62
CA ALA A 56 1.94 38.48 -13.76
C ALA A 56 3.30 37.83 -13.46
N TYR A 57 3.60 37.57 -12.19
CA TYR A 57 4.87 37.02 -11.75
C TYR A 57 5.04 35.54 -12.21
N PRO A 58 6.11 35.20 -12.98
CA PRO A 58 6.23 33.87 -13.59
C PRO A 58 6.16 32.69 -12.61
N PRO A 59 6.84 32.69 -11.45
CA PRO A 59 6.74 31.60 -10.48
C PRO A 59 5.33 31.39 -9.91
N ASN A 60 4.55 32.46 -9.73
CA ASN A 60 3.16 32.33 -9.30
C ASN A 60 2.31 31.64 -10.37
N GLN A 61 2.50 31.99 -11.65
CA GLN A 61 1.81 31.32 -12.77
C GLN A 61 2.22 29.85 -12.92
N VAL A 62 3.48 29.51 -12.60
CA VAL A 62 3.92 28.12 -12.51
C VAL A 62 3.24 27.42 -11.34
N PHE A 63 3.25 28.01 -10.13
CA PHE A 63 2.64 27.37 -8.95
C PHE A 63 1.16 27.01 -9.17
N LEU A 64 0.40 27.87 -9.87
CA LEU A 64 -1.02 27.63 -10.20
C LEU A 64 -1.24 26.66 -11.37
N GLY A 65 -0.19 26.23 -12.06
CA GLY A 65 -0.28 25.32 -13.21
C GLY A 65 -0.68 25.99 -14.53
N SER A 66 -0.72 27.33 -14.60
CA SER A 66 -0.94 28.07 -15.84
C SER A 66 0.26 27.94 -16.80
N LYS A 67 1.45 27.68 -16.25
CA LYS A 67 2.70 27.44 -16.97
C LYS A 67 3.40 26.22 -16.37
N LYS A 68 4.27 25.58 -17.15
CA LYS A 68 5.12 24.47 -16.70
C LYS A 68 6.45 25.00 -16.11
N PRO A 69 7.08 24.34 -15.13
CA PRO A 69 8.30 24.84 -14.47
C PRO A 69 9.47 25.16 -15.42
N GLU A 70 9.56 24.46 -16.56
CA GLU A 70 10.63 24.61 -17.55
C GLU A 70 10.70 26.03 -18.13
N ILE A 71 9.60 26.79 -18.14
CA ILE A 71 9.61 28.16 -18.67
C ILE A 71 10.59 29.06 -17.90
N LEU A 72 10.79 28.79 -16.61
CA LEU A 72 11.58 29.64 -15.72
C LEU A 72 13.07 29.60 -16.07
N SER A 73 13.55 28.47 -16.60
CA SER A 73 14.92 28.32 -17.08
C SER A 73 15.22 29.20 -18.30
N GLY A 74 14.17 29.62 -19.03
CA GLY A 74 14.29 30.51 -20.19
C GLY A 74 14.19 32.00 -19.85
N ILE A 75 13.94 32.35 -18.59
CA ILE A 75 13.79 33.74 -18.13
C ILE A 75 15.03 34.13 -17.32
N GLU A 76 15.62 35.28 -17.64
CA GLU A 76 16.75 35.82 -16.89
C GLU A 76 16.33 36.18 -15.46
N MET A 77 17.15 35.77 -14.48
CA MET A 77 16.93 36.09 -13.08
C MET A 77 17.41 37.51 -12.74
N PRO A 78 16.76 38.21 -11.78
CA PRO A 78 15.61 37.74 -11.01
C PRO A 78 14.31 37.82 -11.83
N TRP A 79 13.47 36.81 -11.70
CA TRP A 79 12.23 36.70 -12.47
C TRP A 79 11.22 37.80 -12.12
N CYS A 80 11.36 38.45 -10.96
CA CYS A 80 10.51 39.56 -10.55
C CYS A 80 10.62 40.79 -11.48
N ASN A 81 11.65 40.84 -12.32
CA ASN A 81 11.81 41.85 -13.36
C ASN A 81 11.01 41.54 -14.64
N THR A 82 10.41 40.35 -14.73
CA THR A 82 9.63 39.90 -15.88
C THR A 82 8.16 39.80 -15.51
N LYS A 83 7.29 40.26 -16.41
CA LYS A 83 5.82 40.12 -16.30
C LYS A 83 5.31 39.29 -17.47
N LEU A 84 4.54 38.25 -17.20
CA LEU A 84 3.89 37.45 -18.24
C LEU A 84 2.62 38.17 -18.74
N GLU A 85 2.55 38.45 -20.04
CA GLU A 85 1.43 39.18 -20.65
C GLU A 85 0.10 38.41 -20.60
N ASP A 86 0.15 37.08 -20.61
CA ASP A 86 -1.03 36.21 -20.61
C ASP A 86 -1.37 35.62 -19.23
N ALA A 87 -0.83 36.20 -18.16
CA ALA A 87 -1.06 35.76 -16.80
C ALA A 87 -2.52 35.92 -16.37
N LYS A 88 -3.01 34.96 -15.58
CA LYS A 88 -4.40 34.91 -15.13
C LYS A 88 -4.48 34.59 -13.65
N ARG A 89 -5.55 35.07 -13.01
CA ARG A 89 -5.94 34.73 -11.63
C ARG A 89 -6.10 33.21 -11.45
N PHE A 90 -6.80 32.55 -12.38
CA PHE A 90 -7.09 31.13 -12.31
C PHE A 90 -6.13 30.34 -13.21
N GLY A 91 -5.56 29.27 -12.65
CA GLY A 91 -4.75 28.27 -13.36
C GLY A 91 -5.39 26.88 -13.31
N THR A 92 -4.65 25.88 -13.79
CA THR A 92 -5.09 24.48 -13.83
C THR A 92 -5.36 23.93 -12.43
N TYR A 93 -4.53 24.28 -11.44
CA TYR A 93 -4.60 23.71 -10.10
C TYR A 93 -5.39 24.57 -9.10
N GLY A 94 -5.56 25.87 -9.36
CA GLY A 94 -6.25 26.75 -8.44
C GLY A 94 -6.22 28.20 -8.85
N GLU A 95 -6.02 29.11 -7.90
CA GLU A 95 -6.06 30.55 -8.15
C GLU A 95 -5.08 31.36 -7.28
N LEU A 96 -4.85 32.62 -7.69
CA LEU A 96 -4.29 33.68 -6.85
C LEU A 96 -5.41 34.63 -6.40
N MET A 97 -5.89 34.45 -5.16
CA MET A 97 -7.00 35.23 -4.60
C MET A 97 -6.50 36.60 -4.09
N PRO A 98 -7.23 37.71 -4.33
CA PRO A 98 -6.89 39.02 -3.76
C PRO A 98 -7.25 39.10 -2.26
N GLU A 99 -6.57 40.00 -1.55
CA GLU A 99 -6.67 40.17 -0.09
C GLU A 99 -8.09 40.45 0.43
N ASP A 100 -8.87 41.25 -0.29
CA ASP A 100 -10.22 41.63 0.12
C ASP A 100 -11.19 40.45 0.10
N GLU A 101 -11.22 39.67 -0.98
CA GLU A 101 -11.97 38.42 -1.05
C GLU A 101 -11.51 37.43 0.03
N PHE A 102 -10.20 37.41 0.32
CA PHE A 102 -9.66 36.53 1.34
C PHE A 102 -10.10 36.89 2.76
N TYR A 103 -10.25 38.17 3.10
CA TYR A 103 -10.88 38.57 4.37
C TYR A 103 -12.30 38.01 4.51
N GLY A 104 -13.07 38.00 3.41
CA GLY A 104 -14.37 37.35 3.39
C GLY A 104 -14.27 35.85 3.67
N LEU A 105 -13.28 35.15 3.08
CA LEU A 105 -13.05 33.72 3.35
C LEU A 105 -12.58 33.44 4.79
N VAL A 106 -11.77 34.34 5.37
CA VAL A 106 -11.40 34.30 6.79
C VAL A 106 -12.64 34.42 7.68
N ALA A 107 -13.55 35.35 7.37
CA ALA A 107 -14.83 35.47 8.07
C ALA A 107 -15.74 34.24 7.89
N ILE A 108 -15.76 33.63 6.69
CA ILE A 108 -16.48 32.37 6.44
C ILE A 108 -15.94 31.23 7.32
N CYS A 109 -14.63 31.18 7.55
CA CYS A 109 -13.99 30.10 8.30
C CYS A 109 -14.12 30.24 9.82
N ASP A 110 -14.46 31.44 10.30
CA ASP A 110 -14.73 31.71 11.70
C ASP A 110 -16.06 31.10 12.14
N VAL A 111 -16.00 30.26 13.18
CA VAL A 111 -17.16 29.59 13.79
C VAL A 111 -17.41 30.07 15.22
N PHE A 112 -16.59 31.02 15.70
CA PHE A 112 -16.57 31.51 17.08
C PHE A 112 -16.78 33.02 17.19
N ASP A 113 -17.14 33.69 16.10
CA ASP A 113 -17.54 35.09 16.10
C ASP A 113 -16.42 36.06 16.49
N LEU A 114 -15.20 35.67 16.14
CA LEU A 114 -13.95 36.37 16.41
C LEU A 114 -13.67 37.45 15.37
N VAL A 115 -14.03 37.23 14.10
CA VAL A 115 -13.79 38.15 12.99
C VAL A 115 -14.94 39.13 12.88
N ILE A 116 -14.65 40.42 13.08
CA ILE A 116 -15.63 41.50 12.96
C ILE A 116 -15.14 42.45 11.88
N LEU A 117 -15.92 42.57 10.81
CA LEU A 117 -15.64 43.47 9.69
C LEU A 117 -16.41 44.78 9.83
N GLU A 118 -15.93 45.81 9.15
CA GLU A 118 -16.66 47.06 8.94
C GLU A 118 -17.86 46.80 8.01
N THR A 119 -18.99 47.47 8.24
CA THR A 119 -20.26 47.21 7.53
C THR A 119 -20.15 47.34 6.01
N ASP A 120 -19.58 48.43 5.50
CA ASP A 120 -19.46 48.64 4.05
C ASP A 120 -18.45 47.65 3.44
N PHE A 121 -17.35 47.36 4.16
CA PHE A 121 -16.38 46.36 3.75
C PHE A 121 -16.99 44.95 3.71
N ALA A 122 -17.78 44.56 4.71
CA ALA A 122 -18.48 43.28 4.77
C ALA A 122 -19.46 43.12 3.58
N ALA A 123 -20.23 44.16 3.27
CA ALA A 123 -21.12 44.16 2.10
C ALA A 123 -20.35 44.01 0.79
N MET A 124 -19.23 44.73 0.64
CA MET A 124 -18.37 44.66 -0.54
C MET A 124 -17.76 43.27 -0.74
N VAL A 125 -17.23 42.64 0.30
CA VAL A 125 -16.66 41.28 0.17
C VAL A 125 -17.74 40.23 -0.12
N LYS A 126 -18.95 40.36 0.45
CA LYS A 126 -20.09 39.50 0.10
C LYS A 126 -20.42 39.59 -1.39
N GLU A 127 -20.49 40.81 -1.93
CA GLU A 127 -20.77 41.04 -3.36
C GLU A 127 -19.68 40.41 -4.25
N LYS A 128 -18.40 40.60 -3.92
CA LYS A 128 -17.30 39.99 -4.68
C LYS A 128 -17.32 38.47 -4.64
N LEU A 129 -17.53 37.90 -3.45
CA LEU A 129 -17.56 36.45 -3.27
C LEU A 129 -18.77 35.79 -3.92
N ALA A 130 -19.89 36.50 -4.07
CA ALA A 130 -21.03 36.02 -4.87
C ALA A 130 -20.69 35.80 -6.35
N GLY A 131 -19.67 36.48 -6.87
CA GLY A 131 -19.13 36.25 -8.21
C GLY A 131 -18.09 35.13 -8.29
N HIS A 132 -17.69 34.54 -7.17
CA HIS A 132 -16.62 33.55 -7.13
C HIS A 132 -17.14 32.16 -7.53
N PRO A 133 -16.48 31.43 -8.44
CA PRO A 133 -17.01 30.18 -9.01
C PRO A 133 -17.14 29.02 -8.01
N LEU A 134 -16.47 29.10 -6.85
CA LEU A 134 -16.43 28.04 -5.84
C LEU A 134 -17.07 28.40 -4.50
N ILE A 135 -17.56 29.63 -4.34
CA ILE A 135 -18.11 30.12 -3.08
C ILE A 135 -19.61 30.36 -3.30
N GLY A 136 -20.42 29.43 -2.80
CA GLY A 136 -21.87 29.49 -2.89
C GLY A 136 -22.51 30.31 -1.78
N GLU A 137 -23.82 30.52 -1.90
CA GLU A 137 -24.64 31.26 -0.92
C GLU A 137 -24.56 30.65 0.50
N ASP A 138 -24.40 29.33 0.60
CA ASP A 138 -24.22 28.61 1.85
C ASP A 138 -22.98 29.09 2.62
N LEU A 139 -21.88 29.39 1.92
CA LEU A 139 -20.68 29.96 2.52
C LEU A 139 -20.82 31.47 2.74
N ILE A 140 -21.34 32.22 1.75
CA ILE A 140 -21.48 33.69 1.84
C ILE A 140 -22.35 34.09 3.02
N SER A 141 -23.42 33.33 3.30
CA SER A 141 -24.32 33.59 4.44
C SER A 141 -23.64 33.52 5.81
N ARG A 142 -22.43 32.96 5.91
CA ARG A 142 -21.62 32.96 7.14
C ARG A 142 -20.96 34.32 7.42
N ILE A 143 -20.85 35.19 6.41
CA ILE A 143 -20.31 36.54 6.58
C ILE A 143 -21.38 37.44 7.23
N ARG A 144 -21.00 38.11 8.31
CA ARG A 144 -21.88 39.02 9.08
C ARG A 144 -22.00 40.38 8.43
N ASP A 145 -22.97 41.19 8.84
CA ASP A 145 -23.22 42.53 8.30
C ASP A 145 -22.23 43.61 8.80
N GLY A 146 -21.28 43.23 9.66
CA GLY A 146 -20.26 44.13 10.20
C GLY A 146 -20.79 45.17 11.19
N ILE A 147 -19.89 46.07 11.62
CA ILE A 147 -20.21 47.20 12.51
C ILE A 147 -19.55 48.50 12.01
N SER A 148 -19.89 49.65 12.62
CA SER A 148 -19.27 50.93 12.26
C SER A 148 -17.77 50.97 12.57
N ARG A 149 -17.02 51.74 11.76
CA ARG A 149 -15.58 51.98 11.96
C ARG A 149 -15.26 52.54 13.35
N ASP A 150 -16.04 53.47 13.87
CA ASP A 150 -15.84 54.03 15.21
C ASP A 150 -15.88 52.96 16.31
N ASN A 151 -16.76 51.96 16.18
CA ASN A 151 -16.84 50.85 17.12
C ASN A 151 -15.64 49.91 16.99
N ILE A 152 -15.16 49.67 15.76
CA ILE A 152 -13.93 48.90 15.50
C ILE A 152 -12.73 49.57 16.15
N GLU A 153 -12.53 50.87 15.91
CA GLU A 153 -11.42 51.64 16.48
C GLU A 153 -11.46 51.65 18.01
N THR A 154 -12.65 51.81 18.58
CA THR A 154 -12.87 51.74 20.04
C THR A 154 -12.47 50.36 20.57
N TYR A 155 -12.96 49.27 19.95
CA TYR A 155 -12.65 47.91 20.41
C TYR A 155 -11.15 47.60 20.31
N VAL A 156 -10.50 47.92 19.20
CA VAL A 156 -9.05 47.67 19.03
C VAL A 156 -8.25 48.39 20.13
N LYS A 157 -8.62 49.64 20.46
CA LYS A 157 -7.94 50.44 21.46
C LYS A 157 -8.20 49.98 22.90
N GLU A 158 -9.44 49.62 23.22
CA GLU A 158 -9.87 49.34 24.59
C GLU A 158 -9.78 47.86 24.96
N GLU A 159 -10.02 46.95 24.00
CA GLU A 159 -10.12 45.50 24.22
C GLU A 159 -8.98 44.70 23.57
N HIS A 160 -8.00 45.38 22.97
CA HIS A 160 -6.79 44.77 22.39
C HIS A 160 -7.07 43.71 21.31
N GLY A 161 -8.05 43.98 20.44
CA GLY A 161 -8.27 43.18 19.22
C GLY A 161 -7.15 43.38 18.19
N GLU A 162 -6.88 42.36 17.38
CA GLU A 162 -5.89 42.45 16.28
C GLU A 162 -6.55 43.22 15.13
N PRO A 163 -6.06 44.42 14.75
CA PRO A 163 -6.67 45.21 13.70
C PRO A 163 -6.44 44.61 12.32
N LEU A 164 -7.45 44.70 11.46
CA LEU A 164 -7.40 44.28 10.05
C LEU A 164 -7.34 45.50 9.14
N PHE A 165 -6.40 45.50 8.20
CA PHE A 165 -6.18 46.61 7.27
C PHE A 165 -6.38 46.18 5.82
N HIS A 166 -6.94 47.09 5.02
CA HIS A 166 -6.99 46.96 3.57
C HIS A 166 -6.72 48.32 2.92
N LYS A 167 -5.68 48.41 2.08
CA LYS A 167 -5.22 49.65 1.44
C LYS A 167 -5.00 50.79 2.44
N GLY A 168 -4.37 50.47 3.57
CA GLY A 168 -4.08 51.37 4.69
C GLY A 168 -5.27 51.78 5.55
N ALA A 169 -6.50 51.36 5.23
CA ALA A 169 -7.69 51.64 6.03
C ALA A 169 -8.01 50.46 6.97
N MET A 170 -8.41 50.75 8.21
CA MET A 170 -8.90 49.72 9.13
C MET A 170 -10.29 49.25 8.69
N VAL A 171 -10.41 47.95 8.41
CA VAL A 171 -11.61 47.30 7.86
C VAL A 171 -12.21 46.24 8.77
N GLY A 172 -11.63 46.02 9.94
CA GLY A 172 -12.11 45.05 10.90
C GLY A 172 -11.12 44.80 12.03
N TYR A 173 -11.43 43.78 12.83
CA TYR A 173 -10.52 43.26 13.85
C TYR A 173 -10.82 41.77 14.12
N VAL A 174 -9.85 41.09 14.74
CA VAL A 174 -10.03 39.77 15.35
C VAL A 174 -10.02 39.90 16.88
N LYS A 175 -10.99 39.26 17.53
CA LYS A 175 -11.05 39.18 19.00
C LYS A 175 -10.02 38.20 19.56
N ARG A 176 -9.52 38.48 20.76
CA ARG A 176 -8.91 37.42 21.60
C ARG A 176 -10.00 36.46 22.08
N ALA A 177 -9.67 35.18 22.23
CA ALA A 177 -10.59 34.19 22.81
C ALA A 177 -10.29 33.93 24.30
N HIS A 178 -9.23 34.51 24.84
CA HIS A 178 -8.90 34.45 26.26
C HIS A 178 -8.06 35.67 26.68
N ASP A 179 -8.20 36.11 27.94
CA ASP A 179 -7.54 37.33 28.44
C ASP A 179 -6.05 37.14 28.76
N ILE A 180 -5.63 35.92 29.09
CA ILE A 180 -4.27 35.59 29.57
C ILE A 180 -3.55 34.61 28.65
N ASP A 181 -4.28 33.86 27.84
CA ASP A 181 -3.68 32.78 27.06
C ASP A 181 -3.07 33.35 25.79
N GLU A 182 -1.74 33.38 25.72
CA GLU A 182 -1.02 33.86 24.54
C GLU A 182 -1.39 33.07 23.27
N THR A 183 -1.70 31.78 23.41
CA THR A 183 -2.11 30.91 22.28
C THR A 183 -3.52 31.20 21.78
N LEU A 184 -4.33 31.92 22.58
CA LEU A 184 -5.67 32.40 22.22
C LEU A 184 -5.71 33.94 22.18
N SER A 185 -4.56 34.58 22.02
CA SER A 185 -4.48 36.01 21.74
C SER A 185 -5.07 36.33 20.38
N ALA A 186 -5.49 37.60 20.17
CA ALA A 186 -6.08 38.03 18.91
C ALA A 186 -5.14 37.80 17.71
N HIS A 187 -3.83 38.01 17.91
CA HIS A 187 -2.81 37.79 16.88
C HIS A 187 -2.70 36.31 16.47
N VAL A 188 -2.60 35.39 17.44
CA VAL A 188 -2.50 33.94 17.16
C VAL A 188 -3.81 33.42 16.55
N LEU A 189 -4.96 33.92 17.00
CA LEU A 189 -6.24 33.53 16.41
C LEU A 189 -6.40 34.03 14.97
N PHE A 190 -5.94 35.26 14.68
CA PHE A 190 -5.90 35.76 13.30
C PHE A 190 -5.03 34.86 12.41
N GLU A 191 -3.82 34.51 12.86
CA GLU A 191 -2.92 33.61 12.14
C GLU A 191 -3.56 32.23 11.89
N ASN A 192 -4.18 31.63 12.93
CA ASN A 192 -4.87 30.35 12.81
C ASN A 192 -6.05 30.41 11.83
N LEU A 193 -6.80 31.51 11.80
CA LEU A 193 -7.93 31.71 10.88
C LEU A 193 -7.46 31.94 9.44
N VAL A 194 -6.37 32.68 9.23
CA VAL A 194 -5.71 32.84 7.93
C VAL A 194 -5.23 31.50 7.40
N TYR A 195 -4.61 30.69 8.25
CA TYR A 195 -4.21 29.34 7.91
C TYR A 195 -5.40 28.45 7.52
N LYS A 196 -6.46 28.46 8.33
CA LYS A 196 -7.70 27.72 8.05
C LYS A 196 -8.33 28.15 6.72
N ALA A 197 -8.43 29.45 6.47
CA ALA A 197 -9.05 29.99 5.26
C ALA A 197 -8.29 29.63 3.98
N SER A 198 -6.95 29.77 3.99
CA SER A 198 -6.12 29.38 2.85
C SER A 198 -6.14 27.87 2.61
N SER A 199 -6.25 27.07 3.68
CA SER A 199 -6.47 25.61 3.58
C SER A 199 -7.82 25.28 2.93
N VAL A 200 -8.90 25.92 3.38
CA VAL A 200 -10.25 25.74 2.80
C VAL A 200 -10.25 26.11 1.31
N LEU A 201 -9.58 27.19 0.91
CA LEU A 201 -9.46 27.55 -0.50
C LEU A 201 -8.82 26.42 -1.32
N ALA A 202 -7.72 25.84 -0.82
CA ALA A 202 -7.07 24.70 -1.48
C ALA A 202 -8.01 23.49 -1.58
N LEU A 203 -8.77 23.19 -0.52
CA LEU A 203 -9.74 22.09 -0.52
C LEU A 203 -10.89 22.30 -1.52
N LEU A 204 -11.43 23.52 -1.63
CA LEU A 204 -12.48 23.85 -2.59
C LEU A 204 -11.99 23.65 -4.04
N HIS A 205 -10.77 24.07 -4.35
CA HIS A 205 -10.17 23.80 -5.66
C HIS A 205 -9.88 22.31 -5.88
N LEU A 206 -9.48 21.56 -4.86
CA LEU A 206 -9.28 20.11 -5.00
C LEU A 206 -10.59 19.40 -5.37
N ILE A 207 -11.70 19.76 -4.72
CA ILE A 207 -13.03 19.24 -5.04
C ILE A 207 -13.35 19.53 -6.51
N LYS A 208 -13.17 20.78 -6.95
CA LYS A 208 -13.39 21.18 -8.35
C LYS A 208 -12.51 20.39 -9.34
N ASN A 209 -11.22 20.24 -9.04
CA ASN A 209 -10.25 19.63 -9.95
C ASN A 209 -10.40 18.11 -10.07
N THR A 210 -11.01 17.47 -9.08
CA THR A 210 -11.17 16.00 -9.03
C THR A 210 -12.60 15.54 -9.26
N ASP A 211 -13.57 16.46 -9.21
CA ASP A 211 -15.01 16.16 -9.23
C ASP A 211 -15.42 15.12 -8.16
N ILE A 212 -14.64 15.03 -7.07
CA ILE A 212 -14.94 14.07 -6.01
C ILE A 212 -16.16 14.50 -5.22
N ASN A 213 -17.05 13.55 -4.94
CA ASN A 213 -18.12 13.79 -4.00
C ASN A 213 -17.54 14.04 -2.60
N LYS A 214 -17.91 15.17 -1.99
CA LYS A 214 -17.45 15.58 -0.65
C LYS A 214 -17.70 14.50 0.41
N GLY A 215 -18.78 13.73 0.27
CA GLY A 215 -19.13 12.62 1.17
C GLY A 215 -18.25 11.38 1.03
N ASP A 216 -17.44 11.28 -0.04
CA ASP A 216 -16.57 10.12 -0.29
C ASP A 216 -15.16 10.30 0.31
N ILE A 217 -14.88 11.43 0.97
CA ILE A 217 -13.64 11.66 1.71
C ILE A 217 -13.78 11.04 3.11
N ASP A 218 -12.93 10.06 3.42
CA ASP A 218 -12.99 9.33 4.69
C ASP A 218 -12.04 9.92 5.75
N TYR A 219 -10.90 10.46 5.31
CA TYR A 219 -9.86 10.97 6.21
C TYR A 219 -9.17 12.21 5.63
N VAL A 220 -8.76 13.11 6.51
CA VAL A 220 -7.97 14.29 6.14
C VAL A 220 -6.72 14.42 7.02
N ILE A 221 -5.61 14.83 6.42
CA ILE A 221 -4.34 15.11 7.09
C ILE A 221 -3.92 16.54 6.80
N ASP A 222 -3.86 17.34 7.86
CA ASP A 222 -3.19 18.65 7.82
C ASP A 222 -1.69 18.45 7.99
N CYS A 223 -0.86 19.15 7.22
CA CYS A 223 0.59 18.94 7.26
C CYS A 223 1.44 20.21 7.32
N SER A 224 0.90 21.30 7.87
CA SER A 224 1.67 22.54 8.03
C SER A 224 2.65 22.50 9.20
N GLU A 225 3.33 23.62 9.43
CA GLU A 225 4.18 23.82 10.61
C GLU A 225 3.42 24.45 11.78
N GLU A 226 2.16 24.85 11.57
CA GLU A 226 1.34 25.59 12.53
C GLU A 226 0.71 24.69 13.59
N ALA A 227 0.44 25.20 14.78
CA ALA A 227 -0.15 24.42 15.85
C ALA A 227 -1.26 25.23 16.54
N CYS A 228 -2.50 24.76 16.43
CA CYS A 228 -3.61 25.35 17.19
C CYS A 228 -3.86 24.59 18.50
N GLY A 229 -4.43 25.29 19.48
CA GLY A 229 -4.69 24.78 20.82
C GLY A 229 -4.60 25.90 21.86
N ASP A 230 -4.91 25.57 23.11
CA ASP A 230 -4.77 26.47 24.25
C ASP A 230 -3.44 26.25 24.98
N MET A 231 -3.19 27.02 26.06
CA MET A 231 -1.99 26.92 26.87
C MET A 231 -1.75 25.54 27.49
N ASN A 232 -2.81 24.73 27.68
CA ASN A 232 -2.75 23.40 28.26
C ASN A 232 -2.50 22.31 27.20
N GLN A 233 -2.92 22.56 25.95
CA GLN A 233 -2.90 21.60 24.84
C GLN A 233 -2.35 22.23 23.56
N ARG A 234 -1.14 22.79 23.61
CA ARG A 234 -0.48 23.39 22.44
C ARG A 234 -0.30 22.34 21.33
N GLY A 235 -0.92 22.58 20.17
CA GLY A 235 -0.93 21.63 19.05
C GLY A 235 -1.90 20.45 19.22
N GLY A 236 -2.75 20.46 20.26
CA GLY A 236 -3.84 19.50 20.42
C GLY A 236 -5.12 19.87 19.66
N GLY A 237 -5.21 21.10 19.15
CA GLY A 237 -6.23 21.50 18.20
C GLY A 237 -5.99 20.85 16.83
N ASN A 238 -7.06 20.62 16.08
CA ASN A 238 -7.03 19.81 14.86
C ASN A 238 -7.43 20.67 13.65
N PHE A 239 -6.44 21.18 12.93
CA PHE A 239 -6.67 21.96 11.71
C PHE A 239 -7.28 21.11 10.61
N ALA A 240 -6.92 19.82 10.54
CA ALA A 240 -7.44 18.88 9.55
C ALA A 240 -8.98 18.89 9.54
N LYS A 241 -9.57 18.70 10.72
CA LYS A 241 -11.03 18.74 10.92
C LYS A 241 -11.61 20.14 10.78
N ALA A 242 -10.93 21.16 11.29
CA ALA A 242 -11.42 22.53 11.22
C ALA A 242 -11.63 22.97 9.75
N ALA A 243 -10.69 22.69 8.85
CA ALA A 243 -10.84 23.03 7.43
C ALA A 243 -11.83 22.10 6.71
N ALA A 244 -11.81 20.80 7.02
CA ALA A 244 -12.74 19.82 6.43
C ALA A 244 -14.21 20.12 6.71
N GLU A 245 -14.51 20.66 7.90
CA GLU A 245 -15.85 21.16 8.27
C GLU A 245 -16.36 22.17 7.25
N ILE A 246 -15.56 23.20 6.94
CA ILE A 246 -15.95 24.27 6.02
C ILE A 246 -15.97 23.78 4.57
N ALA A 247 -15.05 22.89 4.19
CA ALA A 247 -15.03 22.28 2.86
C ALA A 247 -16.26 21.37 2.61
N GLY A 248 -16.90 20.89 3.67
CA GLY A 248 -18.10 20.04 3.63
C GLY A 248 -17.81 18.54 3.57
N PHE A 249 -16.65 18.09 4.04
CA PHE A 249 -16.31 16.66 4.13
C PHE A 249 -16.96 16.00 5.33
N VAL A 250 -18.29 15.90 5.29
CA VAL A 250 -19.15 15.49 6.43
C VAL A 250 -18.85 14.09 7.00
N ASN A 251 -18.25 13.20 6.19
CA ASN A 251 -17.90 11.84 6.59
C ASN A 251 -16.43 11.70 7.03
N ALA A 252 -15.63 12.75 6.88
CA ALA A 252 -14.21 12.67 7.16
C ALA A 252 -13.91 12.78 8.67
N THR A 253 -13.02 11.92 9.15
CA THR A 253 -12.24 12.21 10.36
C THR A 253 -10.84 12.71 9.96
N GLY A 254 -9.97 13.05 10.90
CA GLY A 254 -8.66 13.57 10.52
C GLY A 254 -7.72 13.89 11.68
N SER A 255 -6.47 14.13 11.33
CA SER A 255 -5.37 14.45 12.25
C SER A 255 -4.36 15.39 11.60
N ASP A 256 -3.53 16.01 12.43
CA ASP A 256 -2.45 16.87 11.97
C ASP A 256 -1.10 16.12 12.03
N THR A 257 -0.24 16.32 11.04
CA THR A 257 1.10 15.73 10.93
C THR A 257 2.14 16.83 10.81
N ARG A 258 3.05 16.94 11.79
CA ARG A 258 4.01 18.05 11.90
C ARG A 258 5.44 17.55 11.73
N SER A 259 6.17 18.11 10.76
CA SER A 259 7.60 17.81 10.54
C SER A 259 8.31 18.94 9.77
N PHE A 260 8.00 20.20 10.09
CA PHE A 260 8.53 21.37 9.38
C PHE A 260 8.31 21.22 7.85
N CYS A 261 9.28 21.61 7.01
CA CYS A 261 9.15 21.43 5.55
C CYS A 261 9.14 19.97 5.06
N ALA A 262 9.39 18.98 5.93
CA ALA A 262 9.19 17.56 5.62
C ALA A 262 7.76 17.07 5.89
N GLY A 263 6.95 17.85 6.63
CA GLY A 263 5.55 17.55 6.97
C GLY A 263 4.71 17.05 5.79
N PRO A 264 4.70 17.74 4.63
CA PRO A 264 3.97 17.28 3.45
C PRO A 264 4.37 15.88 2.98
N ALA A 265 5.67 15.59 2.92
CA ALA A 265 6.12 14.27 2.46
C ALA A 265 5.77 13.16 3.47
N HIS A 266 5.82 13.45 4.77
CA HIS A 266 5.34 12.55 5.82
C HIS A 266 3.84 12.27 5.68
N ALA A 267 3.02 13.31 5.56
CA ALA A 267 1.58 13.18 5.44
C ALA A 267 1.15 12.40 4.19
N ILE A 268 1.83 12.59 3.05
CA ILE A 268 1.58 11.80 1.83
C ILE A 268 1.90 10.31 2.04
N VAL A 269 3.02 10.00 2.71
CA VAL A 269 3.38 8.61 3.04
C VAL A 269 2.37 7.98 4.00
N GLU A 270 1.92 8.72 5.01
CA GLU A 270 0.89 8.29 5.97
C GLU A 270 -0.45 8.03 5.29
N ALA A 271 -0.93 8.97 4.48
CA ALA A 271 -2.16 8.83 3.71
C ALA A 271 -2.10 7.61 2.76
N ALA A 272 -1.00 7.44 2.04
CA ALA A 272 -0.80 6.30 1.17
C ALA A 272 -0.76 4.98 1.95
N ALA A 273 -0.18 4.96 3.16
CA ALA A 273 -0.20 3.79 4.03
C ALA A 273 -1.62 3.46 4.55
N LEU A 274 -2.40 4.47 4.93
CA LEU A 274 -3.79 4.31 5.36
C LEU A 274 -4.68 3.72 4.24
N VAL A 275 -4.53 4.24 3.02
CA VAL A 275 -5.22 3.71 1.84
C VAL A 275 -4.77 2.29 1.52
N LYS A 276 -3.46 2.03 1.53
CA LYS A 276 -2.90 0.69 1.28
C LYS A 276 -3.32 -0.33 2.32
N ALA A 277 -3.46 0.06 3.58
CA ALA A 277 -3.99 -0.83 4.62
C ALA A 277 -5.47 -1.19 4.35
N GLY A 278 -6.20 -0.29 3.68
CA GLY A 278 -7.65 -0.36 3.50
C GLY A 278 -8.41 0.19 4.70
N ALA A 279 -7.76 1.04 5.51
CA ALA A 279 -8.43 1.76 6.60
C ALA A 279 -9.40 2.80 6.04
N TYR A 280 -9.00 3.46 4.95
CA TYR A 280 -9.75 4.51 4.26
C TYR A 280 -9.62 4.34 2.74
N LYS A 281 -10.60 4.81 1.97
CA LYS A 281 -10.57 4.75 0.50
C LYS A 281 -10.00 6.01 -0.11
N ASN A 282 -10.39 7.17 0.42
CA ASN A 282 -9.92 8.48 -0.03
C ASN A 282 -9.43 9.29 1.17
N VAL A 283 -8.17 9.70 1.10
CA VAL A 283 -7.51 10.52 2.11
C VAL A 283 -7.03 11.81 1.44
N VAL A 284 -7.38 12.96 2.01
CA VAL A 284 -6.88 14.25 1.53
C VAL A 284 -5.75 14.73 2.42
N VAL A 285 -4.60 15.05 1.82
CA VAL A 285 -3.49 15.72 2.50
C VAL A 285 -3.49 17.18 2.07
N PHE A 286 -3.44 18.12 3.00
CA PHE A 286 -3.48 19.53 2.66
C PHE A 286 -2.71 20.41 3.64
N ALA A 287 -2.40 21.63 3.20
CA ALA A 287 -1.92 22.70 4.07
C ALA A 287 -2.22 24.08 3.49
N GLY A 288 -2.44 25.07 4.37
CA GLY A 288 -2.57 26.50 4.05
C GLY A 288 -1.29 27.30 4.30
N GLY A 289 -1.38 28.63 4.27
CA GLY A 289 -0.26 29.54 4.53
C GLY A 289 -0.39 30.24 5.89
N THR A 290 0.71 30.79 6.39
CA THR A 290 0.79 31.44 7.71
C THR A 290 1.26 32.89 7.59
N THR A 291 0.73 33.77 8.43
CA THR A 291 1.15 35.17 8.48
C THR A 291 2.58 35.32 8.96
N ALA A 292 3.04 34.44 9.86
CA ALA A 292 4.37 34.49 10.44
C ALA A 292 5.52 34.53 9.42
N LYS A 293 5.32 33.93 8.24
CA LYS A 293 6.33 33.81 7.18
C LYS A 293 6.24 34.90 6.11
N LEU A 294 5.22 35.75 6.15
CA LEU A 294 5.10 36.86 5.23
C LEU A 294 6.23 37.88 5.44
N GLY A 295 6.87 38.29 4.35
CA GLY A 295 7.98 39.23 4.35
C GLY A 295 9.17 38.84 5.23
N MET A 296 9.38 37.53 5.49
CA MET A 296 10.43 37.01 6.37
C MET A 296 11.83 37.53 5.98
N ASN A 297 12.14 37.56 4.68
CA ASN A 297 13.38 38.08 4.10
C ASN A 297 13.24 39.54 3.61
N GLY A 298 12.20 40.26 4.03
CA GLY A 298 11.88 41.59 3.50
C GLY A 298 12.99 42.63 3.69
N LYS A 299 13.79 42.54 4.77
CA LYS A 299 14.95 43.41 4.99
C LYS A 299 15.97 43.32 3.85
N ASP A 300 16.25 42.11 3.38
CA ASP A 300 17.21 41.89 2.29
C ASP A 300 16.63 42.29 0.93
N HIS A 301 15.33 42.12 0.71
CA HIS A 301 14.66 42.62 -0.49
C HIS A 301 14.70 44.14 -0.57
N VAL A 302 14.29 44.85 0.49
CA VAL A 302 14.33 46.32 0.54
C VAL A 302 15.76 46.84 0.34
N LYS A 303 16.74 46.27 1.05
CA LYS A 303 18.15 46.66 0.91
C LYS A 303 18.70 46.49 -0.52
N LYS A 304 18.13 45.57 -1.29
CA LYS A 304 18.53 45.27 -2.68
C LYS A 304 17.62 45.92 -3.71
N GLU A 305 16.71 46.80 -3.29
CA GLU A 305 15.74 47.47 -4.16
C GLU A 305 14.84 46.48 -4.94
N LEU A 306 14.53 45.34 -4.31
CA LEU A 306 13.65 44.31 -4.85
C LEU A 306 12.25 44.44 -4.26
N PRO A 307 11.20 44.02 -4.99
CA PRO A 307 9.87 43.89 -4.41
C PRO A 307 9.85 42.81 -3.32
N ILE A 308 8.91 42.92 -2.37
CA ILE A 308 8.64 41.85 -1.42
C ILE A 308 7.89 40.74 -2.13
N LEU A 309 8.55 39.61 -2.31
CA LEU A 309 7.99 38.44 -2.99
C LEU A 309 7.29 37.45 -2.05
N GLU A 310 7.56 37.56 -0.75
CA GLU A 310 6.89 36.81 0.33
C GLU A 310 5.62 37.55 0.79
N ASP A 311 4.90 38.15 -0.15
CA ASP A 311 3.59 38.82 0.01
C ASP A 311 2.42 37.92 -0.42
N VAL A 312 2.69 36.63 -0.58
CA VAL A 312 1.70 35.61 -0.90
C VAL A 312 1.69 34.49 0.13
N LEU A 313 0.49 34.10 0.56
CA LEU A 313 0.24 32.85 1.26
C LEU A 313 0.10 31.73 0.23
N GLY A 314 0.73 30.58 0.48
CA GLY A 314 0.58 29.39 -0.37
C GLY A 314 -0.26 28.33 0.31
N GLY A 315 -1.05 27.61 -0.47
CA GLY A 315 -1.79 26.44 -0.01
C GLY A 315 -1.78 25.33 -1.06
N PHE A 316 -1.92 24.08 -0.61
CA PHE A 316 -2.08 22.94 -1.49
C PHE A 316 -3.00 21.88 -0.90
N ALA A 317 -3.57 21.04 -1.75
CA ALA A 317 -4.22 19.81 -1.33
C ALA A 317 -3.98 18.69 -2.35
N VAL A 318 -3.96 17.45 -1.87
CA VAL A 318 -3.69 16.24 -2.66
C VAL A 318 -4.71 15.17 -2.27
N LEU A 319 -5.43 14.64 -3.26
CA LEU A 319 -6.33 13.52 -3.09
C LEU A 319 -5.57 12.21 -3.32
N ILE A 320 -5.40 11.42 -2.25
CA ILE A 320 -4.82 10.08 -2.30
C ILE A 320 -5.96 9.07 -2.18
N GLY A 321 -6.10 8.21 -3.18
CA GLY A 321 -7.17 7.24 -3.23
C GLY A 321 -6.69 5.81 -3.50
N GLN A 322 -7.61 4.86 -3.36
CA GLN A 322 -7.38 3.49 -3.85
C GLN A 322 -6.96 3.50 -5.31
N ASN A 323 -6.05 2.58 -5.66
CA ASN A 323 -5.60 2.40 -7.02
C ASN A 323 -6.78 2.22 -7.99
N ASP A 324 -6.82 3.05 -9.03
CA ASP A 324 -7.83 3.06 -10.08
C ASP A 324 -7.28 2.57 -11.44
N GLY A 325 -6.04 2.08 -11.46
CA GLY A 325 -5.35 1.61 -12.67
C GLY A 325 -4.88 2.72 -13.62
N ILE A 326 -5.18 3.99 -13.30
CA ILE A 326 -4.90 5.15 -14.19
C ILE A 326 -3.89 6.06 -13.52
N ASN A 327 -4.19 6.51 -12.30
CA ASN A 327 -3.44 7.55 -11.62
C ASN A 327 -2.09 7.04 -11.08
N PRO A 328 -1.03 7.85 -11.07
CA PRO A 328 0.29 7.41 -10.60
C PRO A 328 0.27 6.85 -9.19
N GLU A 329 1.01 5.77 -8.98
CA GLU A 329 1.11 5.07 -7.69
C GLU A 329 2.18 5.69 -6.80
N ILE A 330 1.90 5.76 -5.50
CA ILE A 330 2.89 6.04 -4.46
C ILE A 330 3.53 4.70 -4.06
N ASP A 331 4.82 4.53 -4.38
CA ASP A 331 5.55 3.30 -4.09
C ASP A 331 6.14 3.31 -2.67
N LEU A 332 5.38 2.75 -1.73
CA LEU A 332 5.80 2.65 -0.32
C LEU A 332 7.02 1.74 -0.08
N SER A 333 7.50 0.97 -1.07
CA SER A 333 8.76 0.23 -0.94
C SER A 333 10.00 1.12 -1.16
N LEU A 334 9.82 2.26 -1.83
CA LEU A 334 10.86 3.22 -2.18
C LEU A 334 10.93 4.42 -1.23
N ILE A 335 10.57 4.23 0.05
CA ILE A 335 10.65 5.29 1.05
C ILE A 335 12.09 5.48 1.54
N GLY A 336 12.65 6.67 1.31
CA GLY A 336 13.88 7.13 1.95
C GLY A 336 13.59 7.70 3.32
N ARG A 337 14.48 7.43 4.29
CA ARG A 337 14.24 7.79 5.70
C ARG A 337 15.49 8.40 6.30
N HIS A 338 15.39 9.65 6.74
CA HIS A 338 16.38 10.22 7.64
C HIS A 338 16.10 9.68 9.05
N THR A 339 16.99 8.83 9.56
CA THR A 339 16.80 8.22 10.88
C THR A 339 17.53 9.04 11.94
N VAL A 340 17.15 8.87 13.21
CA VAL A 340 17.86 9.47 14.36
C VAL A 340 19.38 9.17 14.31
N GLY A 341 19.77 8.00 13.79
CA GLY A 341 21.17 7.57 13.65
C GLY A 341 21.89 8.07 12.39
N THR A 342 21.19 8.68 11.41
CA THR A 342 21.79 9.13 10.14
C THR A 342 22.76 10.31 10.34
N GLY A 343 22.58 11.09 11.41
CA GLY A 343 23.35 12.30 11.68
C GLY A 343 22.91 13.48 10.79
N SER A 344 23.65 14.59 10.84
CA SER A 344 23.24 15.87 10.22
C SER A 344 24.07 16.28 8.99
N SER A 345 25.01 15.45 8.54
CA SER A 345 25.83 15.81 7.38
C SER A 345 24.97 15.79 6.09
N PRO A 346 25.07 16.81 5.20
CA PRO A 346 24.26 16.87 3.97
C PRO A 346 24.38 15.61 3.10
N GLN A 347 25.58 15.04 2.99
CA GLN A 347 25.81 13.83 2.21
C GLN A 347 25.08 12.61 2.81
N ALA A 348 25.11 12.43 4.13
CA ALA A 348 24.41 11.32 4.79
C ALA A 348 22.89 11.47 4.66
N VAL A 349 22.37 12.69 4.84
CA VAL A 349 20.94 12.98 4.67
C VAL A 349 20.49 12.63 3.25
N ILE A 350 21.15 13.16 2.21
CA ILE A 350 20.76 12.89 0.83
C ILE A 350 20.96 11.41 0.48
N SER A 351 21.98 10.74 1.00
CA SER A 351 22.15 9.30 0.77
C SER A 351 20.97 8.49 1.34
N ALA A 352 20.55 8.79 2.58
CA ALA A 352 19.43 8.11 3.23
C ALA A 352 18.07 8.37 2.56
N LEU A 353 17.91 9.56 1.96
CA LEU A 353 16.69 9.95 1.25
C LEU A 353 16.68 9.53 -0.22
N VAL A 354 17.83 9.33 -0.86
CA VAL A 354 17.90 9.10 -2.31
C VAL A 354 18.53 7.76 -2.64
N THR A 355 19.80 7.54 -2.33
CA THR A 355 20.50 6.33 -2.79
C THR A 355 20.04 5.09 -2.06
N GLU A 356 19.90 5.14 -0.74
CA GLU A 356 19.50 3.97 0.06
C GLU A 356 18.17 3.34 -0.37
N PRO A 357 17.06 4.09 -0.59
CA PRO A 357 15.82 3.48 -1.08
C PRO A 357 15.93 2.92 -2.50
N LEU A 358 16.71 3.54 -3.37
CA LEU A 358 16.92 3.07 -4.75
C LEU A 358 17.77 1.80 -4.77
N ASP A 359 18.89 1.80 -4.05
CA ASP A 359 19.81 0.65 -3.94
C ASP A 359 19.09 -0.59 -3.41
N ARG A 360 18.23 -0.44 -2.38
CA ARG A 360 17.42 -1.55 -1.82
C ARG A 360 16.46 -2.17 -2.84
N SER A 361 16.12 -1.45 -3.89
CA SER A 361 15.18 -1.89 -4.93
C SER A 361 15.86 -2.15 -6.27
N GLY A 362 17.20 -2.13 -6.31
CA GLY A 362 17.98 -2.34 -7.53
C GLY A 362 17.80 -1.24 -8.58
N LEU A 363 17.42 -0.02 -8.17
CA LEU A 363 17.29 1.14 -9.06
C LEU A 363 18.52 2.03 -8.98
N SER A 364 18.85 2.67 -10.10
CA SER A 364 19.86 3.70 -10.21
C SER A 364 19.26 5.10 -9.96
N ILE A 365 20.09 6.07 -9.54
CA ILE A 365 19.72 7.50 -9.51
C ILE A 365 19.19 7.96 -10.89
N THR A 366 19.72 7.43 -11.98
CA THR A 366 19.28 7.80 -13.34
C THR A 366 17.94 7.20 -13.77
N ASP A 367 17.38 6.26 -12.99
CA ASP A 367 16.06 5.66 -13.26
C ASP A 367 14.88 6.51 -12.79
N ILE A 368 15.18 7.57 -12.03
CA ILE A 368 14.21 8.59 -11.60
C ILE A 368 14.18 9.69 -12.67
N GLY A 369 13.01 9.95 -13.26
CA GLY A 369 12.86 10.96 -14.29
C GLY A 369 13.06 12.38 -13.74
N LYS A 370 12.43 12.68 -12.61
CA LYS A 370 12.55 13.98 -11.94
C LYS A 370 12.70 13.83 -10.43
N TYR A 371 13.53 14.68 -9.83
CA TYR A 371 13.64 14.88 -8.40
C TYR A 371 12.99 16.22 -8.04
N ALA A 372 12.18 16.23 -6.98
CA ALA A 372 11.65 17.44 -6.39
C ALA A 372 12.09 17.51 -4.93
N ALA A 373 13.00 18.45 -4.64
CA ALA A 373 13.56 18.64 -3.32
C ALA A 373 13.69 20.14 -3.06
N GLU A 374 13.07 20.62 -1.98
CA GLU A 374 13.22 22.00 -1.52
C GLU A 374 12.97 23.01 -2.66
N MET A 375 11.71 23.17 -3.04
CA MET A 375 11.26 23.93 -4.20
C MET A 375 11.23 25.45 -3.97
N GLN A 376 12.00 25.99 -3.02
CA GLN A 376 12.02 27.42 -2.71
C GLN A 376 12.35 28.24 -3.96
N ASN A 377 11.60 29.32 -4.15
CA ASN A 377 11.84 30.27 -5.24
C ASN A 377 13.20 30.99 -5.08
N PRO A 378 14.13 30.83 -6.04
CA PRO A 378 15.45 31.46 -5.98
C PRO A 378 15.45 32.99 -6.01
N ASP A 379 14.39 33.64 -6.52
CA ASP A 379 14.25 35.10 -6.41
C ASP A 379 14.13 35.55 -4.95
N VAL A 380 13.66 34.69 -4.05
CA VAL A 380 13.54 34.98 -2.61
C VAL A 380 14.84 34.62 -1.89
N THR A 381 15.37 33.43 -2.16
CA THR A 381 16.48 32.86 -1.37
C THR A 381 17.84 33.43 -1.75
N LYS A 382 18.09 33.79 -3.03
CA LYS A 382 19.36 34.39 -3.45
C LYS A 382 19.59 35.77 -2.82
N PRO A 383 18.60 36.69 -2.79
CA PRO A 383 18.73 37.94 -2.06
C PRO A 383 19.02 37.76 -0.56
N ALA A 384 18.41 36.78 0.09
CA ALA A 384 18.66 36.47 1.51
C ALA A 384 20.00 35.75 1.78
N GLY A 385 20.77 35.42 0.73
CA GLY A 385 22.08 34.76 0.86
C GLY A 385 22.03 33.23 0.99
N ALA A 386 20.85 32.61 0.90
CA ALA A 386 20.69 31.15 0.91
C ALA A 386 21.01 30.49 -0.45
N GLY A 387 21.12 31.28 -1.52
CA GLY A 387 21.47 30.79 -2.85
C GLY A 387 20.31 30.09 -3.56
N ASP A 388 20.63 29.24 -4.55
CA ASP A 388 19.65 28.41 -5.26
C ASP A 388 19.51 27.05 -4.55
N VAL A 389 18.52 26.94 -3.67
CA VAL A 389 18.33 25.76 -2.80
C VAL A 389 17.97 24.50 -3.62
N PRO A 390 16.98 24.53 -4.55
CA PRO A 390 16.70 23.37 -5.38
C PRO A 390 17.92 22.94 -6.23
N GLU A 391 18.58 23.87 -6.92
CA GLU A 391 19.73 23.54 -7.78
C GLU A 391 20.87 22.90 -6.96
N SER A 392 21.12 23.40 -5.75
CA SER A 392 22.12 22.83 -4.84
C SER A 392 21.81 21.39 -4.43
N ASN A 393 20.53 21.06 -4.22
CA ASN A 393 20.08 19.69 -3.94
C ASN A 393 20.32 18.78 -5.15
N TYR A 394 19.97 19.21 -6.37
CA TYR A 394 20.19 18.39 -7.58
C TYR A 394 21.67 18.16 -7.86
N LYS A 395 22.53 19.17 -7.63
CA LYS A 395 24.00 19.00 -7.70
C LYS A 395 24.51 17.96 -6.69
N MET A 396 23.94 17.92 -5.48
CA MET A 396 24.30 16.92 -4.47
C MET A 396 23.88 15.51 -4.88
N ILE A 397 22.67 15.35 -5.43
CA ILE A 397 22.19 14.07 -5.98
C ILE A 397 23.08 13.61 -7.14
N ALA A 398 23.42 14.51 -8.06
CA ALA A 398 24.33 14.23 -9.17
C ALA A 398 25.73 13.81 -8.66
N ALA A 399 26.24 14.46 -7.61
CA ALA A 399 27.52 14.10 -7.01
C ALA A 399 27.51 12.69 -6.39
N LEU A 400 26.38 12.23 -5.85
CA LEU A 400 26.23 10.84 -5.42
C LEU A 400 26.23 9.87 -6.60
N ALA A 401 25.60 10.22 -7.73
CA ALA A 401 25.65 9.41 -8.94
C ALA A 401 27.08 9.28 -9.50
N VAL A 402 27.87 10.35 -9.43
CA VAL A 402 29.32 10.30 -9.75
C VAL A 402 30.05 9.36 -8.80
N LYS A 403 29.78 9.45 -7.49
CA LYS A 403 30.41 8.59 -6.48
C LYS A 403 30.07 7.10 -6.67
N GLN A 404 28.86 6.79 -7.15
CA GLN A 404 28.43 5.43 -7.49
C GLN A 404 28.94 4.94 -8.85
N GLY A 405 29.61 5.80 -9.64
CA GLY A 405 30.12 5.45 -10.98
C GLY A 405 29.03 5.37 -12.06
N VAL A 406 27.84 5.95 -11.81
CA VAL A 406 26.70 5.93 -12.74
C VAL A 406 26.86 7.02 -13.82
N ILE A 407 27.45 8.15 -13.47
CA ILE A 407 27.75 9.26 -14.38
C ILE A 407 29.17 9.79 -14.16
N GLU A 408 29.73 10.45 -15.17
CA GLU A 408 30.99 11.18 -15.05
C GLU A 408 30.80 12.53 -14.35
N ARG A 409 31.87 13.03 -13.69
CA ARG A 409 31.81 14.34 -12.99
C ARG A 409 31.42 15.50 -13.90
N THR A 410 31.80 15.44 -15.18
CA THR A 410 31.47 16.44 -16.19
C THR A 410 29.99 16.45 -16.58
N ALA A 411 29.23 15.39 -16.28
CA ALA A 411 27.81 15.26 -16.60
C ALA A 411 26.87 15.85 -15.54
N ILE A 412 27.39 16.42 -14.44
CA ILE A 412 26.57 17.04 -13.39
C ILE A 412 25.62 18.12 -13.93
N PRO A 413 26.04 19.08 -14.79
CA PRO A 413 25.14 20.09 -15.32
C PRO A 413 23.98 19.49 -16.12
N ASP A 414 24.26 18.50 -16.98
CA ASP A 414 23.26 17.81 -17.78
C ASP A 414 22.29 17.03 -16.89
N PHE A 415 22.78 16.41 -15.81
CA PHE A 415 21.94 15.76 -14.82
C PHE A 415 20.97 16.75 -14.16
N VAL A 416 21.46 17.91 -13.72
CA VAL A 416 20.63 18.95 -13.09
C VAL A 416 19.56 19.45 -14.06
N ALA A 417 19.92 19.70 -15.33
CA ALA A 417 18.97 20.14 -16.35
C ALA A 417 17.91 19.07 -16.67
N LYS A 418 18.32 17.80 -16.74
CA LYS A 418 17.43 16.69 -17.10
C LYS A 418 16.53 16.26 -15.94
N HIS A 419 17.12 16.00 -14.77
CA HIS A 419 16.45 15.38 -13.63
C HIS A 419 16.01 16.37 -12.55
N GLY A 420 16.53 17.60 -12.56
CA GLY A 420 16.07 18.69 -11.69
C GLY A 420 15.04 19.61 -12.37
N MET A 421 14.71 20.70 -11.68
CA MET A 421 13.86 21.79 -12.17
C MET A 421 14.03 23.05 -11.31
N PRO A 422 13.76 24.26 -11.82
CA PRO A 422 13.80 25.48 -11.01
C PRO A 422 12.81 25.43 -9.84
N GLY A 423 13.19 26.02 -8.70
CA GLY A 423 12.26 26.26 -7.59
C GLY A 423 11.30 27.39 -7.92
N PHE A 424 10.04 27.25 -7.55
CA PHE A 424 8.98 28.21 -7.87
C PHE A 424 8.00 28.44 -6.71
N ALA A 425 8.07 27.64 -5.66
CA ALA A 425 7.13 27.70 -4.56
C ALA A 425 7.44 28.91 -3.67
N PRO A 426 6.41 29.62 -3.15
CA PRO A 426 6.60 30.69 -2.20
C PRO A 426 7.22 30.15 -0.90
N THR A 427 8.00 30.98 -0.22
CA THR A 427 8.73 30.59 1.00
C THR A 427 7.80 30.59 2.22
N GLN A 428 6.97 29.56 2.32
CA GLN A 428 5.98 29.35 3.40
C GLN A 428 6.22 28.00 4.08
N GLY A 429 7.31 27.86 4.84
CA GLY A 429 7.62 26.66 5.64
C GLY A 429 7.48 25.34 4.86
N HIS A 430 6.35 24.66 5.04
CA HIS A 430 5.94 23.41 4.38
C HIS A 430 5.63 23.52 2.88
N ILE A 431 5.22 24.69 2.38
CA ILE A 431 4.87 24.88 0.97
C ILE A 431 6.04 24.58 0.03
N PRO A 432 7.27 25.10 0.21
CA PRO A 432 8.41 24.81 -0.66
C PRO A 432 9.06 23.44 -0.41
N SER A 433 8.31 22.45 0.08
CA SER A 433 8.76 21.04 0.08
C SER A 433 8.90 20.50 -1.36
N GLY A 434 9.09 19.19 -1.55
CA GLY A 434 8.99 18.57 -2.88
C GLY A 434 7.56 18.44 -3.42
N VAL A 435 6.53 18.61 -2.57
CA VAL A 435 5.12 18.34 -2.90
C VAL A 435 4.49 19.27 -3.96
N PRO A 436 4.88 20.55 -4.13
CA PRO A 436 4.38 21.39 -5.22
C PRO A 436 4.61 20.82 -6.63
N TYR A 437 5.54 19.87 -6.80
CA TYR A 437 5.74 19.20 -8.08
C TYR A 437 4.71 18.07 -8.33
N LEU A 438 3.95 17.60 -7.33
CA LEU A 438 3.09 16.41 -7.48
C LEU A 438 2.06 16.51 -8.61
N GLY A 439 1.41 17.66 -8.78
CA GLY A 439 0.46 17.86 -9.89
C GLY A 439 1.17 17.70 -11.24
N PHE A 440 2.32 18.34 -11.39
CA PHE A 440 3.12 18.26 -12.62
C PHE A 440 3.68 16.86 -12.83
N ALA A 441 4.20 16.19 -11.81
CA ALA A 441 4.63 14.80 -11.86
C ALA A 441 3.47 13.89 -12.30
N ARG A 442 2.26 14.13 -11.80
CA ARG A 442 1.08 13.37 -12.22
C ARG A 442 0.79 13.55 -13.71
N GLU A 443 0.76 14.79 -14.18
CA GLU A 443 0.58 15.09 -15.60
C GLU A 443 1.68 14.48 -16.46
N ASP A 444 2.95 14.67 -16.07
CA ASP A 444 4.11 14.16 -16.79
C ASP A 444 4.09 12.62 -16.89
N ILE A 445 3.65 11.93 -15.84
CA ILE A 445 3.51 10.47 -15.84
C ILE A 445 2.34 10.01 -16.71
N LEU A 446 1.17 10.67 -16.60
CA LEU A 446 -0.02 10.33 -17.40
C LEU A 446 0.21 10.59 -18.89
N GLU A 447 0.99 11.63 -19.22
CA GLU A 447 1.37 11.97 -20.59
C GLU A 447 2.61 11.18 -21.08
N GLY A 448 3.20 10.32 -20.24
CA GLY A 448 4.33 9.47 -20.61
C GLY A 448 5.67 10.21 -20.79
N ARG A 449 5.81 11.43 -20.27
CA ARG A 449 7.08 12.19 -20.27
C ARG A 449 8.11 11.61 -19.31
N ILE A 450 7.66 11.07 -18.18
CA ILE A 450 8.50 10.38 -17.19
C ILE A 450 7.77 9.16 -16.63
N ASP A 451 8.53 8.16 -16.17
CA ASP A 451 7.94 6.98 -15.49
C ASP A 451 7.94 7.10 -13.96
N LYS A 452 8.87 7.88 -13.40
CA LYS A 452 9.09 7.99 -11.95
C LYS A 452 9.50 9.40 -11.57
N ALA A 453 8.96 9.89 -10.47
CA ALA A 453 9.41 11.10 -9.80
C ALA A 453 9.70 10.79 -8.34
N MET A 454 10.82 11.29 -7.81
CA MET A 454 11.13 11.19 -6.37
C MET A 454 10.85 12.52 -5.71
N ILE A 455 9.99 12.49 -4.69
CA ILE A 455 9.60 13.65 -3.89
C ILE A 455 10.32 13.58 -2.57
N ILE A 456 10.99 14.67 -2.20
CA ILE A 456 11.88 14.74 -1.04
C ILE A 456 11.41 15.88 -0.13
N GLY A 457 11.06 15.53 1.11
CA GLY A 457 10.82 16.47 2.19
C GLY A 457 12.03 16.52 3.12
N LYS A 458 12.44 17.72 3.53
CA LYS A 458 13.51 17.93 4.53
C LYS A 458 13.10 19.07 5.45
N GLY A 459 13.33 18.89 6.75
CA GLY A 459 12.92 19.84 7.78
C GLY A 459 14.03 20.19 8.75
N SER A 460 14.08 21.43 9.22
CA SER A 460 15.07 21.90 10.20
C SER A 460 14.49 21.89 11.61
N LEU A 461 14.54 20.74 12.30
CA LEU A 461 13.91 20.59 13.63
C LEU A 461 14.59 21.42 14.73
N PHE A 462 15.84 21.86 14.52
CA PHE A 462 16.60 22.61 15.51
C PHE A 462 16.02 23.97 15.89
N LEU A 463 15.12 24.52 15.06
CA LEU A 463 14.41 25.76 15.38
C LEU A 463 13.47 25.62 16.57
N GLY A 464 12.91 24.42 16.79
CA GLY A 464 12.12 24.11 17.98
C GLY A 464 12.94 24.00 19.26
N ARG A 465 14.28 24.04 19.16
CA ARG A 465 15.24 23.93 20.29
C ARG A 465 15.13 22.64 21.13
N MET A 466 14.47 21.61 20.59
CA MET A 466 14.33 20.30 21.24
C MET A 466 15.36 19.27 20.76
N THR A 467 15.97 19.48 19.59
CA THR A 467 16.97 18.58 18.99
C THR A 467 17.88 19.36 18.04
N ASN A 468 19.07 18.86 17.71
CA ASN A 468 19.93 19.41 16.66
C ASN A 468 19.81 18.65 15.32
N LEU A 469 18.85 17.72 15.24
CA LEU A 469 18.61 16.91 14.05
C LEU A 469 17.89 17.73 12.97
N PHE A 470 18.05 17.27 11.74
CA PHE A 470 17.11 17.53 10.66
C PHE A 470 16.06 16.44 10.65
N ASP A 471 14.94 16.69 9.98
CA ASP A 471 14.01 15.65 9.58
C ASP A 471 14.08 15.44 8.07
N GLY A 472 13.63 14.28 7.61
CA GLY A 472 13.54 14.01 6.19
C GLY A 472 12.92 12.66 5.85
N VAL A 473 12.08 12.70 4.82
CA VAL A 473 11.49 11.52 4.20
C VAL A 473 11.38 11.76 2.70
N SER A 474 11.52 10.69 1.92
CA SER A 474 11.25 10.73 0.49
C SER A 474 10.36 9.57 0.09
N PHE A 475 9.67 9.73 -1.03
CA PHE A 475 8.90 8.67 -1.65
C PHE A 475 8.98 8.80 -3.17
N VAL A 476 8.73 7.70 -3.86
CA VAL A 476 8.67 7.67 -5.33
C VAL A 476 7.23 7.55 -5.77
N VAL A 477 6.83 8.47 -6.64
CA VAL A 477 5.63 8.35 -7.47
C VAL A 477 6.04 7.70 -8.77
N ARG A 478 5.28 6.70 -9.21
CA ARG A 478 5.58 5.97 -10.44
C ARG A 478 4.35 5.83 -11.32
N LYS A 479 4.57 5.60 -12.61
CA LYS A 479 3.54 5.17 -13.54
C LYS A 479 2.76 4.02 -12.96
N ASN A 480 1.44 4.13 -13.02
CA ASN A 480 0.54 3.08 -12.56
C ASN A 480 0.88 1.80 -13.31
N ARG A 481 1.01 0.68 -12.58
CA ARG A 481 1.35 -0.60 -13.21
C ARG A 481 0.11 -1.30 -13.78
N GLY A 482 -1.03 -0.60 -13.77
CA GLY A 482 -2.35 -1.21 -13.73
C GLY A 482 -2.54 -1.93 -12.39
N ASP A 483 -3.79 -2.22 -12.03
CA ASP A 483 -3.99 -3.60 -11.57
C ASP A 483 -3.42 -4.47 -12.70
N ALA A 484 -2.63 -5.50 -12.40
CA ALA A 484 -2.14 -6.41 -13.43
C ALA A 484 -3.33 -7.21 -14.02
N THR A 485 -4.19 -6.51 -14.77
CA THR A 485 -5.36 -6.86 -15.57
C THR A 485 -5.69 -5.64 -16.46
N GLY A 486 -5.11 -5.59 -17.66
CA GLY A 486 -5.42 -4.68 -18.79
C GLY A 486 -4.69 -3.33 -18.74
N ASP A 487 -4.01 -2.82 -19.77
CA ASP A 487 -4.14 -3.02 -21.22
C ASP A 487 -2.74 -2.88 -21.85
N GLY A 488 -2.17 -4.00 -22.29
CA GLY A 488 -0.92 -3.99 -23.03
C GLY A 488 -1.21 -3.65 -24.49
N THR A 489 -1.17 -2.38 -24.86
CA THR A 489 -0.90 -2.00 -26.26
C THR A 489 0.55 -2.37 -26.58
N SER A 490 0.80 -3.66 -26.78
CA SER A 490 1.82 -4.08 -27.74
C SER A 490 1.29 -3.75 -29.12
N GLU A 491 2.16 -3.16 -29.93
CA GLU A 491 1.97 -2.95 -31.35
C GLU A 491 1.34 -4.18 -32.03
N ALA A 492 0.39 -3.89 -32.93
CA ALA A 492 -0.42 -4.82 -33.70
C ALA A 492 0.17 -6.23 -33.91
N VAL A 493 -0.39 -7.22 -33.20
CA VAL A 493 -0.52 -8.59 -33.71
C VAL A 493 -1.90 -9.13 -33.32
N SER A 494 -2.60 -9.62 -34.34
CA SER A 494 -3.98 -10.11 -34.44
C SER A 494 -4.66 -10.72 -33.20
N ASP A 495 -5.86 -10.19 -32.90
CA ASP A 495 -7.10 -10.89 -32.56
C ASP A 495 -6.99 -12.40 -32.28
N THR A 496 -7.00 -12.77 -31.00
CA THR A 496 -7.58 -14.04 -30.55
C THR A 496 -8.19 -13.87 -29.16
N SER A 497 -9.51 -13.96 -29.08
CA SER A 497 -10.31 -14.00 -27.86
C SER A 497 -9.83 -15.10 -26.89
N VAL A 498 -9.13 -14.73 -25.82
CA VAL A 498 -8.78 -15.68 -24.74
C VAL A 498 -10.04 -15.96 -23.93
N LYS A 499 -10.54 -17.19 -24.04
CA LYS A 499 -11.71 -17.69 -23.30
C LYS A 499 -11.36 -17.73 -21.79
N LYS A 500 -12.11 -17.00 -20.96
CA LYS A 500 -11.96 -17.04 -19.49
C LYS A 500 -12.23 -18.46 -18.94
N PRO A 501 -11.46 -18.95 -17.96
CA PRO A 501 -11.71 -20.24 -17.31
C PRO A 501 -13.09 -20.31 -16.67
N VAL A 502 -13.75 -21.45 -16.78
CA VAL A 502 -15.01 -21.77 -16.09
C VAL A 502 -14.69 -22.72 -14.94
N ILE A 503 -14.87 -22.24 -13.70
CA ILE A 503 -14.53 -23.00 -12.49
C ILE A 503 -15.79 -23.61 -11.89
N GLY A 504 -15.84 -24.93 -11.76
CA GLY A 504 -16.93 -25.64 -11.07
C GLY A 504 -16.81 -25.56 -9.56
N ILE A 505 -17.95 -25.56 -8.85
CA ILE A 505 -18.00 -25.77 -7.40
C ILE A 505 -19.03 -26.85 -7.09
N ALA A 506 -18.57 -27.95 -6.50
CA ALA A 506 -19.38 -29.07 -5.98
C ALA A 506 -19.14 -29.19 -4.46
N ALA A 507 -19.86 -28.39 -3.67
CA ALA A 507 -19.63 -28.19 -2.24
C ALA A 507 -20.90 -28.35 -1.38
N GLU A 508 -21.69 -29.40 -1.65
CA GLU A 508 -22.95 -29.65 -0.93
C GLU A 508 -22.73 -30.01 0.55
N ASP A 509 -21.57 -30.60 0.89
CA ASP A 509 -21.24 -31.04 2.25
C ASP A 509 -20.68 -29.92 3.14
N SER A 510 -20.92 -28.63 2.82
CA SER A 510 -20.45 -27.54 3.65
C SER A 510 -21.16 -27.55 5.01
N GLU A 511 -20.37 -27.62 6.08
CA GLU A 511 -20.86 -27.53 7.47
C GLU A 511 -21.37 -26.12 7.81
N LEU A 512 -21.05 -25.12 6.98
CA LEU A 512 -21.49 -23.73 7.12
C LEU A 512 -22.78 -23.42 6.35
N GLY A 513 -23.31 -24.40 5.62
CA GLY A 513 -24.53 -24.27 4.83
C GLY A 513 -24.33 -23.73 3.43
N SER A 514 -25.35 -23.93 2.59
CA SER A 514 -25.35 -23.54 1.17
C SER A 514 -25.22 -22.04 0.92
N ASP A 515 -25.62 -21.21 1.90
CA ASP A 515 -25.60 -19.76 1.79
C ASP A 515 -24.17 -19.22 1.78
N VAL A 516 -23.27 -19.80 2.59
CA VAL A 516 -21.85 -19.44 2.61
C VAL A 516 -21.16 -19.83 1.31
N VAL A 517 -21.56 -20.96 0.71
CA VAL A 517 -21.09 -21.36 -0.62
C VAL A 517 -21.56 -20.37 -1.69
N ALA A 518 -22.82 -19.93 -1.62
CA ALA A 518 -23.37 -18.92 -2.52
C ALA A 518 -22.65 -17.56 -2.39
N GLU A 519 -22.35 -17.13 -1.16
CA GLU A 519 -21.54 -15.93 -0.91
C GLU A 519 -20.12 -16.05 -1.47
N GLY A 520 -19.49 -17.23 -1.32
CA GLY A 520 -18.17 -17.51 -1.89
C GLY A 520 -18.18 -17.42 -3.42
N ILE A 521 -19.22 -17.97 -4.06
CA ILE A 521 -19.43 -17.87 -5.51
C ILE A 521 -19.61 -16.41 -5.93
N ALA A 522 -20.53 -15.69 -5.28
CA ALA A 522 -20.81 -14.28 -5.59
C ALA A 522 -19.56 -13.40 -5.41
N LEU A 523 -18.74 -13.69 -4.39
CA LEU A 523 -17.48 -13.01 -4.16
C LEU A 523 -16.46 -13.30 -5.27
N ALA A 524 -16.38 -14.53 -5.76
CA ALA A 524 -15.53 -14.89 -6.90
C ALA A 524 -16.01 -14.24 -8.22
N GLU A 525 -17.31 -14.25 -8.48
CA GLU A 525 -17.91 -13.60 -9.66
C GLU A 525 -17.68 -12.08 -9.65
N LYS A 526 -17.79 -11.45 -8.48
CA LYS A 526 -17.45 -10.02 -8.30
C LYS A 526 -15.97 -9.72 -8.58
N ARG A 527 -15.07 -10.71 -8.43
CA ARG A 527 -13.66 -10.63 -8.82
C ARG A 527 -13.42 -10.95 -10.30
N GLY A 528 -14.48 -11.21 -11.07
CA GLY A 528 -14.41 -11.41 -12.52
C GLY A 528 -14.21 -12.85 -12.98
N PHE A 529 -14.28 -13.84 -12.07
CA PHE A 529 -14.21 -15.27 -12.39
C PHE A 529 -15.56 -15.82 -12.85
N ILE A 530 -15.54 -16.78 -13.78
CA ILE A 530 -16.75 -17.48 -14.22
C ILE A 530 -16.89 -18.75 -13.39
N VAL A 531 -17.95 -18.83 -12.59
CA VAL A 531 -18.18 -19.95 -11.68
C VAL A 531 -19.43 -20.72 -12.08
N LYS A 532 -19.35 -22.04 -12.06
CA LYS A 532 -20.48 -22.94 -12.31
C LYS A 532 -20.77 -23.77 -11.07
N ARG A 533 -21.89 -23.50 -10.41
CA ARG A 533 -22.37 -24.30 -9.29
C ARG A 533 -22.87 -25.66 -9.78
N ILE A 534 -22.48 -26.74 -9.08
CA ILE A 534 -22.83 -28.12 -9.41
C ILE A 534 -23.58 -28.72 -8.22
N GLU A 535 -24.85 -29.10 -8.44
CA GLU A 535 -25.76 -29.57 -7.37
C GLU A 535 -26.60 -30.78 -7.79
N GLY A 536 -27.20 -31.43 -6.80
CA GLY A 536 -28.13 -32.55 -6.87
C GLY A 536 -27.47 -33.91 -6.64
N VAL A 537 -28.32 -34.94 -6.51
CA VAL A 537 -27.92 -36.35 -6.36
C VAL A 537 -26.84 -36.71 -7.40
N ASP A 538 -25.72 -37.27 -6.93
CA ASP A 538 -24.50 -37.59 -7.69
C ASP A 538 -23.68 -36.38 -8.18
N CYS A 539 -23.47 -35.36 -7.34
CA CYS A 539 -22.73 -34.13 -7.67
C CYS A 539 -21.31 -34.38 -8.21
N HIS A 540 -20.57 -35.37 -7.67
CA HIS A 540 -19.23 -35.74 -8.16
C HIS A 540 -19.24 -36.38 -9.54
N LYS A 541 -20.26 -37.18 -9.87
CA LYS A 541 -20.41 -37.75 -11.21
C LYS A 541 -20.63 -36.64 -12.25
N LYS A 542 -21.48 -35.66 -11.93
CA LYS A 542 -21.70 -34.49 -12.78
C LYS A 542 -20.44 -33.64 -12.93
N MET A 543 -19.68 -33.46 -11.86
CA MET A 543 -18.39 -32.78 -11.89
C MET A 543 -17.43 -33.49 -12.87
N ASP A 544 -17.31 -34.81 -12.78
CA ASP A 544 -16.46 -35.60 -13.67
C ASP A 544 -16.90 -35.54 -15.13
N GLU A 545 -18.19 -35.62 -15.40
CA GLU A 545 -18.76 -35.45 -16.74
C GLU A 545 -18.47 -34.05 -17.31
N LEU A 546 -18.57 -32.99 -16.49
CA LEU A 546 -18.27 -31.63 -16.89
C LEU A 546 -16.77 -31.39 -17.14
N LEU A 547 -15.88 -31.97 -16.33
CA LEU A 547 -14.43 -31.91 -16.55
C LEU A 547 -14.05 -32.66 -17.85
N ALA A 548 -14.56 -33.88 -18.03
CA ALA A 548 -14.30 -34.68 -19.23
C ALA A 548 -14.85 -34.02 -20.51
N GLY A 549 -16.04 -33.41 -20.41
CA GLY A 549 -16.70 -32.69 -21.49
C GLY A 549 -16.19 -31.27 -21.73
N LYS A 550 -15.21 -30.78 -20.96
CA LYS A 550 -14.71 -29.37 -20.99
C LYS A 550 -15.82 -28.33 -20.77
N GLY A 551 -16.85 -28.70 -20.01
CA GLY A 551 -17.90 -27.80 -19.53
C GLY A 551 -17.47 -26.94 -18.34
N ILE A 552 -16.41 -27.37 -17.64
CA ILE A 552 -15.63 -26.63 -16.66
C ILE A 552 -14.14 -26.97 -16.87
N ASP A 553 -13.24 -26.04 -16.52
CA ASP A 553 -11.79 -26.19 -16.70
C ASP A 553 -11.10 -26.70 -15.41
N ALA A 554 -11.72 -26.46 -14.25
CA ALA A 554 -11.33 -26.95 -12.94
C ALA A 554 -12.56 -27.10 -12.04
N CYS A 555 -12.45 -27.83 -10.94
CA CYS A 555 -13.52 -27.88 -9.95
C CYS A 555 -13.00 -27.80 -8.51
N LEU A 556 -13.70 -27.07 -7.65
CA LEU A 556 -13.54 -27.13 -6.20
C LEU A 556 -14.56 -28.10 -5.61
N THR A 557 -14.12 -28.93 -4.67
CA THR A 557 -15.00 -29.82 -3.91
C THR A 557 -14.49 -30.05 -2.49
N MET A 558 -15.36 -30.53 -1.59
CA MET A 558 -15.02 -30.74 -0.18
C MET A 558 -14.33 -32.09 0.08
N HIS A 559 -14.51 -33.05 -0.82
CA HIS A 559 -13.88 -34.36 -0.76
C HIS A 559 -13.74 -34.94 -2.17
N TYR A 560 -12.68 -35.71 -2.42
CA TYR A 560 -12.48 -36.46 -3.67
C TYR A 560 -11.47 -37.57 -3.44
N SER A 561 -11.73 -38.76 -3.98
CA SER A 561 -10.85 -39.92 -3.84
C SER A 561 -9.73 -39.88 -4.87
N PHE A 562 -8.58 -39.33 -4.49
CA PHE A 562 -7.38 -39.34 -5.33
C PHE A 562 -6.69 -40.71 -5.33
N PRO A 563 -6.16 -41.17 -6.48
CA PRO A 563 -5.36 -42.39 -6.53
C PRO A 563 -4.01 -42.18 -5.83
N ILE A 564 -3.39 -43.28 -5.38
CA ILE A 564 -2.03 -43.26 -4.83
C ILE A 564 -1.07 -42.68 -5.88
N GLY A 565 -0.23 -41.75 -5.46
CA GLY A 565 0.65 -40.94 -6.30
C GLY A 565 0.14 -39.53 -6.56
N VAL A 566 -1.06 -39.18 -6.08
CA VAL A 566 -1.66 -37.85 -6.18
C VAL A 566 -1.92 -37.30 -4.77
N SER A 567 -1.50 -36.07 -4.53
CA SER A 567 -1.74 -35.36 -3.27
C SER A 567 -2.00 -33.88 -3.51
N THR A 568 -2.73 -33.24 -2.59
CA THR A 568 -3.12 -31.84 -2.73
C THR A 568 -2.07 -30.88 -2.21
N VAL A 569 -1.90 -29.73 -2.86
CA VAL A 569 -0.99 -28.66 -2.43
C VAL A 569 -1.79 -27.44 -2.00
N GLY A 570 -1.90 -27.20 -0.69
CA GLY A 570 -2.67 -26.07 -0.18
C GLY A 570 -1.92 -24.75 -0.28
N ARG A 571 -2.64 -23.64 -0.19
CA ARG A 571 -2.04 -22.29 -0.17
C ARG A 571 -2.65 -21.49 0.98
N VAL A 572 -1.79 -21.04 1.88
CA VAL A 572 -2.15 -20.35 3.13
C VAL A 572 -1.60 -18.93 3.14
N VAL A 573 -2.15 -18.08 4.01
CA VAL A 573 -1.57 -16.79 4.36
C VAL A 573 -1.00 -16.90 5.78
N THR A 574 0.30 -16.65 5.93
CA THR A 574 1.00 -16.80 7.20
C THR A 574 0.71 -15.64 8.16
N PRO A 575 0.44 -15.89 9.44
CA PRO A 575 0.03 -14.86 10.39
C PRO A 575 1.18 -13.93 10.80
N GLY A 576 2.44 -14.39 10.75
CA GLY A 576 3.58 -13.60 11.21
C GLY A 576 3.97 -12.47 10.25
N ARG A 577 3.69 -12.61 8.95
CA ARG A 577 4.08 -11.62 7.92
C ARG A 577 3.01 -11.34 6.86
N GLY A 578 1.84 -11.97 6.92
CA GLY A 578 0.80 -11.85 5.90
C GLY A 578 1.23 -12.33 4.52
N LYS A 579 2.24 -13.22 4.46
CA LYS A 579 2.78 -13.76 3.20
C LYS A 579 2.11 -15.06 2.84
N GLU A 580 1.89 -15.27 1.55
CA GLU A 580 1.39 -16.53 1.02
C GLU A 580 2.47 -17.61 1.04
N MET A 581 2.07 -18.87 1.29
CA MET A 581 2.96 -20.03 1.31
C MET A 581 2.18 -21.27 0.84
N PHE A 582 2.83 -22.11 0.03
CA PHE A 582 2.29 -23.39 -0.43
C PHE A 582 2.65 -24.48 0.59
N ILE A 583 1.65 -25.24 1.04
CA ILE A 583 1.83 -26.42 1.91
C ILE A 583 1.78 -27.67 1.02
N ALA A 584 2.91 -28.32 0.86
CA ALA A 584 3.05 -29.48 -0.01
C ALA A 584 3.36 -30.73 0.86
N THR A 585 2.39 -31.52 1.31
CA THR A 585 1.00 -31.65 0.82
C THR A 585 -0.01 -31.63 1.96
N THR A 586 -1.30 -31.58 1.65
CA THR A 586 -2.38 -31.32 2.63
C THR A 586 -3.43 -32.42 2.75
N THR A 587 -3.63 -33.21 1.70
CA THR A 587 -4.46 -34.44 1.65
C THR A 587 -3.94 -35.35 0.53
N GLY A 588 -4.44 -36.60 0.45
CA GLY A 588 -4.01 -37.58 -0.53
C GLY A 588 -2.77 -38.36 -0.09
N THR A 589 -2.19 -39.16 -0.99
CA THR A 589 -1.06 -40.03 -0.67
C THR A 589 -0.11 -40.14 -1.85
N SER A 590 1.05 -39.50 -1.76
CA SER A 590 2.06 -39.46 -2.83
C SER A 590 2.89 -40.75 -2.92
N SER A 591 3.07 -41.44 -1.80
CA SER A 591 3.64 -42.78 -1.70
C SER A 591 3.28 -43.42 -0.36
N ALA A 592 3.32 -44.75 -0.30
CA ALA A 592 3.29 -45.51 0.95
C ALA A 592 4.58 -45.33 1.77
N ASP A 593 5.72 -45.08 1.12
CA ASP A 593 6.97 -44.74 1.81
C ASP A 593 7.01 -43.23 2.11
N ARG A 594 7.22 -42.89 3.39
CA ARG A 594 7.20 -41.49 3.86
C ARG A 594 8.27 -40.63 3.19
N VAL A 595 9.49 -41.14 3.02
CA VAL A 595 10.61 -40.35 2.47
C VAL A 595 10.41 -40.15 0.97
N GLU A 596 10.02 -41.19 0.24
CA GLU A 596 9.59 -41.06 -1.16
C GLU A 596 8.44 -40.06 -1.30
N GLY A 597 7.47 -40.12 -0.39
CA GLY A 597 6.35 -39.19 -0.32
C GLY A 597 6.81 -37.73 -0.21
N LEU A 598 7.72 -37.42 0.72
CA LEU A 598 8.26 -36.06 0.89
C LEU A 598 9.03 -35.56 -0.34
N VAL A 599 9.80 -36.42 -1.01
CA VAL A 599 10.50 -36.04 -2.24
C VAL A 599 9.52 -35.70 -3.36
N LYS A 600 8.47 -36.52 -3.54
CA LYS A 600 7.39 -36.23 -4.51
C LYS A 600 6.63 -34.95 -4.15
N ASN A 601 6.33 -34.75 -2.87
CA ASN A 601 5.63 -33.57 -2.39
C ASN A 601 6.37 -32.27 -2.72
N ALA A 602 7.70 -32.27 -2.65
CA ALA A 602 8.50 -31.11 -3.07
C ALA A 602 8.26 -30.74 -4.54
N ILE A 603 8.24 -31.74 -5.43
CA ILE A 603 7.97 -31.53 -6.86
C ILE A 603 6.53 -31.03 -7.06
N PHE A 604 5.56 -31.61 -6.35
CA PHE A 604 4.16 -31.20 -6.43
C PHE A 604 3.98 -29.74 -6.02
N GLY A 605 4.66 -29.33 -4.94
CA GLY A 605 4.67 -27.95 -4.46
C GLY A 605 5.30 -26.98 -5.45
N ILE A 606 6.43 -27.34 -6.07
CA ILE A 606 7.07 -26.55 -7.14
C ILE A 606 6.12 -26.37 -8.33
N ILE A 607 5.47 -27.45 -8.78
CA ILE A 607 4.51 -27.41 -9.89
C ILE A 607 3.36 -26.46 -9.56
N ALA A 608 2.75 -26.61 -8.39
CA ALA A 608 1.62 -25.79 -7.96
C ALA A 608 2.01 -24.30 -7.83
N ALA A 609 3.20 -24.01 -7.30
CA ALA A 609 3.70 -22.64 -7.17
C ALA A 609 4.00 -22.01 -8.55
N LYS A 610 4.67 -22.75 -9.45
CA LYS A 610 4.94 -22.31 -10.84
C LYS A 610 3.66 -22.06 -11.62
N ALA A 611 2.71 -22.98 -11.53
CA ALA A 611 1.39 -22.85 -12.16
C ALA A 611 0.53 -21.74 -11.53
N SER A 612 0.91 -21.22 -10.37
CA SER A 612 0.30 -20.03 -9.76
C SER A 612 1.04 -18.73 -10.08
N GLY A 613 2.05 -18.76 -10.96
CA GLY A 613 2.82 -17.59 -11.39
C GLY A 613 4.14 -17.35 -10.64
N VAL A 614 4.52 -18.20 -9.68
CA VAL A 614 5.83 -18.10 -8.99
C VAL A 614 6.89 -18.77 -9.86
N LYS A 615 7.63 -17.97 -10.65
CA LYS A 615 8.60 -18.49 -11.64
C LYS A 615 9.70 -19.38 -11.05
N GLU A 616 10.26 -18.98 -9.91
CA GLU A 616 11.40 -19.65 -9.26
C GLU A 616 11.12 -19.87 -7.77
N PRO A 617 10.21 -20.80 -7.40
CA PRO A 617 9.78 -20.97 -6.02
C PRO A 617 10.90 -21.54 -5.15
N THR A 618 11.05 -20.97 -3.95
CA THR A 618 11.96 -21.49 -2.93
C THR A 618 11.34 -22.64 -2.14
N VAL A 619 12.12 -23.67 -1.83
CA VAL A 619 11.65 -24.89 -1.14
C VAL A 619 12.29 -25.03 0.23
N GLY A 620 11.45 -25.23 1.25
CA GLY A 620 11.84 -25.65 2.60
C GLY A 620 11.11 -26.94 2.99
N ILE A 621 11.66 -27.70 3.94
CA ILE A 621 11.08 -28.96 4.42
C ILE A 621 10.72 -28.80 5.89
N ALA A 622 9.46 -29.00 6.27
CA ALA A 622 9.05 -28.99 7.67
C ALA A 622 9.87 -30.03 8.46
N ASN A 623 10.29 -29.67 9.67
CA ASN A 623 11.09 -30.55 10.53
C ASN A 623 10.24 -31.68 11.14
N ILE A 624 9.93 -32.68 10.32
CA ILE A 624 9.18 -33.90 10.64
C ILE A 624 10.02 -35.15 10.35
N ASP A 625 9.56 -36.33 10.74
CA ASP A 625 10.28 -37.57 10.47
C ASP A 625 10.47 -37.80 8.97
N GLY A 626 11.68 -38.21 8.59
CA GLY A 626 12.06 -38.38 7.18
C GLY A 626 12.55 -37.10 6.51
N ALA A 627 12.45 -35.92 7.14
CA ALA A 627 12.84 -34.64 6.52
C ALA A 627 14.32 -34.57 6.12
N ARG A 628 15.22 -35.14 6.93
CA ARG A 628 16.67 -35.17 6.62
C ARG A 628 17.00 -36.13 5.48
N GLN A 629 16.31 -37.26 5.42
CA GLN A 629 16.45 -38.22 4.33
C GLN A 629 15.90 -37.63 3.02
N ALA A 630 14.79 -36.91 3.09
CA ALA A 630 14.22 -36.19 1.96
C ALA A 630 15.11 -35.02 1.51
N GLU A 631 15.68 -34.25 2.45
CA GLU A 631 16.68 -33.21 2.17
C GLU A 631 17.87 -33.79 1.38
N ALA A 632 18.44 -34.91 1.84
CA ALA A 632 19.54 -35.57 1.14
C ALA A 632 19.15 -36.06 -0.27
N ALA A 633 17.93 -36.60 -0.42
CA ALA A 633 17.43 -37.05 -1.71
C ALA A 633 17.18 -35.89 -2.69
N LEU A 634 16.62 -34.77 -2.21
CA LEU A 634 16.37 -33.59 -3.02
C LEU A 634 17.67 -32.85 -3.40
N LEU A 635 18.68 -32.84 -2.52
CA LEU A 635 20.01 -32.35 -2.87
C LEU A 635 20.64 -33.18 -4.00
N ARG A 636 20.54 -34.52 -3.93
CA ARG A 636 21.00 -35.39 -5.02
C ARG A 636 20.25 -35.16 -6.32
N LEU A 637 18.94 -34.94 -6.24
CA LEU A 637 18.12 -34.63 -7.41
C LEU A 637 18.53 -33.30 -8.04
N ARG A 638 18.85 -32.29 -7.21
CA ARG A 638 19.39 -31.02 -7.67
C ARG A 638 20.77 -31.18 -8.32
N ASP A 639 21.67 -31.93 -7.69
CA ASP A 639 23.00 -32.19 -8.22
C ASP A 639 22.95 -33.04 -9.51
N GLY A 640 21.86 -33.80 -9.71
CA GLY A 640 21.52 -34.49 -10.96
C GLY A 640 20.98 -33.58 -12.07
N GLY A 641 20.75 -32.29 -11.81
CA GLY A 641 20.35 -31.29 -12.81
C GLY A 641 18.92 -30.76 -12.69
N TYR A 642 18.14 -31.17 -11.68
CA TYR A 642 16.81 -30.59 -11.45
C TYR A 642 16.93 -29.28 -10.66
N ASP A 643 16.44 -28.18 -11.22
CA ASP A 643 16.61 -26.86 -10.61
C ASP A 643 15.70 -26.68 -9.38
N ILE A 644 16.25 -26.96 -8.19
CA ILE A 644 15.60 -26.71 -6.89
C ILE A 644 16.34 -25.58 -6.18
N ARG A 645 15.62 -24.47 -5.95
CA ARG A 645 16.08 -23.37 -5.10
C ARG A 645 15.67 -23.61 -3.66
N PHE A 646 16.61 -24.01 -2.80
CA PHE A 646 16.30 -24.18 -1.39
C PHE A 646 16.24 -22.84 -0.63
N ALA A 647 15.24 -22.69 0.23
CA ALA A 647 15.15 -21.61 1.20
C ALA A 647 16.11 -21.86 2.37
N ASN A 648 16.54 -20.77 3.02
CA ASN A 648 17.32 -20.84 4.26
C ASN A 648 16.45 -20.49 5.46
N SER A 649 16.46 -21.34 6.49
CA SER A 649 15.74 -21.04 7.73
C SER A 649 16.28 -19.75 8.36
N ALA A 650 15.39 -19.01 9.04
CA ALA A 650 15.71 -17.70 9.62
C ALA A 650 16.62 -17.78 10.87
N ARG A 651 17.10 -18.98 11.23
CA ARG A 651 17.99 -19.19 12.38
C ARG A 651 19.46 -19.00 12.01
N ARG A 652 20.29 -18.75 13.04
CA ARG A 652 21.73 -18.53 12.91
C ARG A 652 22.49 -19.70 12.27
N ASP A 653 21.99 -20.93 12.39
CA ASP A 653 22.55 -22.16 11.80
C ASP A 653 22.00 -22.47 10.38
N GLY A 654 21.02 -21.71 9.89
CA GLY A 654 20.48 -21.85 8.53
C GLY A 654 19.84 -23.21 8.24
N GLY A 655 19.84 -23.61 6.97
CA GLY A 655 19.44 -24.94 6.50
C GLY A 655 18.06 -25.00 5.83
N VAL A 656 17.83 -26.09 5.08
CA VAL A 656 16.60 -26.35 4.31
C VAL A 656 15.46 -26.85 5.20
N VAL A 657 15.79 -27.50 6.32
CA VAL A 657 14.82 -28.01 7.28
C VAL A 657 14.32 -26.88 8.19
N MET A 658 13.00 -26.65 8.16
CA MET A 658 12.29 -25.49 8.68
C MET A 658 11.53 -25.82 9.97
N ARG A 659 11.48 -24.86 10.90
CA ARG A 659 10.76 -25.00 12.19
C ARG A 659 9.48 -24.18 12.22
N GLY A 660 8.75 -24.23 13.33
CA GLY A 660 7.51 -23.46 13.53
C GLY A 660 7.63 -21.96 13.24
N ASN A 661 8.76 -21.32 13.57
CA ASN A 661 8.97 -19.90 13.28
C ASN A 661 9.05 -19.61 11.77
N ASP A 662 9.65 -20.52 11.01
CA ASP A 662 9.77 -20.40 9.55
C ASP A 662 8.43 -20.57 8.85
N LEU A 663 7.60 -21.46 9.39
CA LEU A 663 6.20 -21.65 9.02
C LEU A 663 5.38 -20.37 9.25
N LEU A 664 5.55 -19.70 10.40
CA LEU A 664 4.83 -18.44 10.70
C LEU A 664 5.30 -17.25 9.86
N ALA A 665 6.56 -17.25 9.41
CA ALA A 665 7.18 -16.15 8.69
C ALA A 665 7.16 -16.29 7.16
N ALA A 666 6.71 -17.44 6.64
CA ALA A 666 6.88 -17.85 5.25
C ALA A 666 8.34 -17.75 4.79
N SER A 667 9.26 -18.45 5.47
CA SER A 667 10.70 -18.47 5.10
C SER A 667 10.95 -19.15 3.73
N ALA A 668 10.00 -19.93 3.22
CA ALA A 668 10.02 -20.55 1.90
C ALA A 668 8.69 -20.32 1.19
N ASP A 669 8.69 -20.30 -0.14
CA ASP A 669 7.45 -20.25 -0.94
C ASP A 669 6.70 -21.59 -0.85
N VAL A 670 7.43 -22.71 -0.90
CA VAL A 670 6.91 -24.08 -0.77
C VAL A 670 7.44 -24.70 0.51
N MET A 671 6.53 -25.09 1.40
CA MET A 671 6.83 -25.83 2.62
C MET A 671 6.42 -27.30 2.47
N VAL A 672 7.42 -28.18 2.41
CA VAL A 672 7.23 -29.61 2.19
C VAL A 672 6.92 -30.32 3.51
N THR A 673 5.87 -31.13 3.54
CA THR A 673 5.40 -31.89 4.70
C THR A 673 4.60 -33.12 4.26
N ASP A 674 4.27 -34.00 5.19
CA ASP A 674 3.34 -35.11 4.94
C ASP A 674 1.88 -34.63 4.96
N PRO A 675 0.95 -35.33 4.30
CA PRO A 675 -0.44 -34.91 4.20
C PRO A 675 -1.15 -34.70 5.55
N LEU A 676 -0.82 -35.45 6.60
CA LEU A 676 -1.48 -35.33 7.91
C LEU A 676 -1.02 -34.06 8.63
N THR A 677 0.28 -33.82 8.66
CA THR A 677 0.84 -32.57 9.21
C THR A 677 0.37 -31.37 8.39
N GLY A 678 0.35 -31.49 7.06
CA GLY A 678 -0.16 -30.42 6.20
C GLY A 678 -1.64 -30.11 6.42
N ASN A 679 -2.48 -31.13 6.65
CA ASN A 679 -3.89 -30.92 6.99
C ASN A 679 -4.06 -30.07 8.26
N LEU A 680 -3.30 -30.40 9.30
CA LEU A 680 -3.29 -29.65 10.56
C LEU A 680 -2.80 -28.21 10.34
N LEU A 681 -1.74 -28.02 9.55
CA LEU A 681 -1.22 -26.69 9.22
C LEU A 681 -2.24 -25.86 8.45
N MET A 682 -2.97 -26.45 7.49
CA MET A 682 -4.06 -25.76 6.79
C MET A 682 -5.09 -25.22 7.76
N LYS A 683 -5.53 -26.04 8.72
CA LYS A 683 -6.48 -25.61 9.77
C LYS A 683 -5.92 -24.50 10.64
N LEU A 684 -4.70 -24.66 11.13
CA LEU A 684 -4.06 -23.66 11.97
C LEU A 684 -3.94 -22.32 11.24
N PHE A 685 -3.47 -22.29 10.01
CA PHE A 685 -3.28 -21.03 9.28
C PHE A 685 -4.58 -20.42 8.78
N SER A 686 -5.57 -21.22 8.40
CA SER A 686 -6.78 -20.72 7.75
C SER A 686 -7.86 -20.29 8.75
N ALA A 687 -7.78 -20.77 10.00
CA ALA A 687 -8.78 -20.53 11.05
C ALA A 687 -8.19 -19.96 12.36
N PHE A 688 -6.94 -19.48 12.38
CA PHE A 688 -6.31 -18.98 13.63
C PHE A 688 -7.07 -17.81 14.28
N THR A 689 -7.74 -16.97 13.49
CA THR A 689 -8.51 -15.81 13.97
C THR A 689 -9.93 -16.15 14.43
N THR A 690 -10.39 -17.37 14.18
CA THR A 690 -11.81 -17.76 14.30
C THR A 690 -12.03 -18.87 15.32
N GLY A 691 -10.97 -19.31 15.99
CA GLY A 691 -11.03 -20.40 16.95
C GLY A 691 -11.22 -21.79 16.32
N GLY A 692 -10.95 -21.95 15.02
CA GLY A 692 -10.95 -23.25 14.33
C GLY A 692 -12.26 -23.65 13.64
N ASN A 693 -13.39 -23.01 13.97
CA ASN A 693 -14.72 -23.39 13.46
C ASN A 693 -15.02 -22.86 12.05
N TYR A 694 -14.22 -21.91 11.55
CA TYR A 694 -14.47 -21.20 10.30
C TYR A 694 -13.14 -20.82 9.66
N GLU A 695 -12.85 -21.28 8.44
CA GLU A 695 -11.65 -20.82 7.75
C GLU A 695 -11.93 -19.47 7.09
N SER A 696 -11.23 -18.43 7.54
CA SER A 696 -11.43 -17.03 7.10
C SER A 696 -10.33 -16.53 6.17
N THR A 697 -9.18 -17.21 6.12
CA THR A 697 -8.00 -16.80 5.36
C THR A 697 -7.39 -17.99 4.61
N GLY A 698 -6.70 -17.75 3.49
CA GLY A 698 -6.10 -18.81 2.65
C GLY A 698 -6.93 -19.15 1.41
N PHE A 699 -6.49 -20.17 0.67
CA PHE A 699 -7.01 -20.54 -0.66
C PHE A 699 -7.50 -22.00 -0.71
N GLY A 700 -7.67 -22.63 0.46
CA GLY A 700 -8.08 -24.03 0.57
C GLY A 700 -6.90 -25.01 0.46
N TYR A 701 -7.25 -26.29 0.50
CA TYR A 701 -6.32 -27.42 0.51
C TYR A 701 -5.71 -27.67 -0.88
N GLY A 702 -6.26 -27.03 -1.91
CA GLY A 702 -5.62 -26.82 -3.21
C GLY A 702 -5.67 -28.02 -4.15
N PRO A 703 -4.98 -27.95 -5.31
CA PRO A 703 -5.12 -28.92 -6.40
C PRO A 703 -4.47 -30.26 -6.08
N GLY A 704 -5.12 -31.35 -6.49
CA GLY A 704 -4.49 -32.67 -6.56
C GLY A 704 -3.45 -32.69 -7.68
N ILE A 705 -2.18 -32.85 -7.31
CA ILE A 705 -1.05 -32.94 -8.25
C ILE A 705 -0.45 -34.34 -8.14
N GLY A 706 -0.20 -34.95 -9.30
CA GLY A 706 0.51 -36.22 -9.39
C GLY A 706 0.86 -36.55 -10.82
N GLU A 707 1.78 -37.49 -10.99
CA GLU A 707 2.25 -37.86 -12.32
C GLU A 707 1.14 -38.57 -13.10
N ASN A 708 0.82 -38.07 -14.29
CA ASN A 708 -0.26 -38.58 -15.17
C ASN A 708 -1.69 -38.37 -14.63
N PHE A 709 -1.88 -37.54 -13.60
CA PHE A 709 -3.21 -37.09 -13.20
C PHE A 709 -3.65 -35.91 -14.07
N ASP A 710 -4.77 -36.05 -14.78
CA ASP A 710 -5.17 -35.14 -15.87
C ASP A 710 -6.38 -34.25 -15.54
N LYS A 711 -6.96 -34.42 -14.35
CA LYS A 711 -8.06 -33.62 -13.82
C LYS A 711 -7.54 -32.52 -12.90
N LEU A 712 -8.10 -31.31 -12.99
CA LEU A 712 -7.79 -30.21 -12.07
C LEU A 712 -8.89 -30.09 -11.01
N ILE A 713 -8.69 -30.79 -9.89
CA ILE A 713 -9.64 -30.83 -8.77
C ILE A 713 -8.95 -30.24 -7.55
N LEU A 714 -9.57 -29.23 -6.94
CA LEU A 714 -9.09 -28.54 -5.75
C LEU A 714 -9.96 -28.91 -4.55
N ILE A 715 -9.31 -29.16 -3.40
CA ILE A 715 -10.01 -29.48 -2.16
C ILE A 715 -10.23 -28.22 -1.30
N LEU A 716 -11.45 -28.09 -0.80
CA LEU A 716 -11.84 -27.16 0.26
C LEU A 716 -12.14 -27.95 1.53
N SER A 717 -12.14 -27.27 2.68
CA SER A 717 -12.69 -27.87 3.89
C SER A 717 -14.18 -27.62 3.99
N ARG A 718 -14.93 -28.54 4.61
CA ARG A 718 -16.34 -28.33 4.95
C ARG A 718 -16.58 -27.05 5.77
N ALA A 719 -15.57 -26.59 6.51
CA ALA A 719 -15.57 -25.34 7.27
C ALA A 719 -14.97 -24.12 6.51
N SER A 720 -14.74 -24.22 5.19
CA SER A 720 -14.22 -23.12 4.38
C SER A 720 -15.26 -22.02 4.23
N GLY A 721 -14.95 -20.82 4.72
CA GLY A 721 -15.79 -19.64 4.58
C GLY A 721 -15.80 -19.05 3.18
N ALA A 722 -16.75 -18.15 2.91
CA ALA A 722 -16.88 -17.45 1.63
C ALA A 722 -15.56 -16.85 1.09
N PRO A 723 -14.69 -16.21 1.92
CA PRO A 723 -13.40 -15.71 1.45
C PRO A 723 -12.47 -16.81 0.94
N VAL A 724 -12.41 -17.95 1.61
CA VAL A 724 -11.55 -19.10 1.25
C VAL A 724 -12.08 -19.78 0.00
N ILE A 725 -13.40 -19.93 -0.14
CA ILE A 725 -14.05 -20.44 -1.36
C ILE A 725 -13.69 -19.55 -2.56
N ALA A 726 -13.85 -18.24 -2.43
CA ALA A 726 -13.53 -17.31 -3.52
C ALA A 726 -12.04 -17.31 -3.89
N ASN A 727 -11.17 -17.39 -2.89
CA ASN A 727 -9.72 -17.54 -3.11
C ASN A 727 -9.39 -18.89 -3.76
N GLY A 728 -10.08 -19.97 -3.41
CA GLY A 728 -9.92 -21.27 -4.08
C GLY A 728 -10.28 -21.21 -5.57
N VAL A 729 -11.31 -20.44 -5.94
CA VAL A 729 -11.68 -20.21 -7.35
C VAL A 729 -10.56 -19.47 -8.07
N GLU A 730 -10.02 -18.43 -7.44
CA GLU A 730 -8.86 -17.69 -7.95
C GLU A 730 -7.64 -18.61 -8.13
N TYR A 731 -7.37 -19.50 -7.17
CA TYR A 731 -6.29 -20.47 -7.28
C TYR A 731 -6.52 -21.43 -8.46
N ALA A 732 -7.74 -21.95 -8.63
CA ALA A 732 -8.08 -22.81 -9.77
C ALA A 732 -7.92 -22.08 -11.11
N ALA A 733 -8.36 -20.82 -11.21
CA ALA A 733 -8.23 -20.01 -12.41
C ALA A 733 -6.76 -19.76 -12.78
N GLN A 734 -5.90 -19.42 -11.81
CA GLN A 734 -4.46 -19.23 -12.04
C GLN A 734 -3.80 -20.48 -12.63
N LEU A 735 -4.17 -21.67 -12.13
CA LEU A 735 -3.64 -22.94 -12.63
C LEU A 735 -4.09 -23.20 -14.09
N VAL A 736 -5.33 -22.87 -14.43
CA VAL A 736 -5.83 -23.01 -15.81
C VAL A 736 -5.13 -22.03 -16.75
N GLU A 737 -5.05 -20.76 -16.37
CA GLU A 737 -4.48 -19.68 -17.19
C GLU A 737 -3.00 -19.88 -17.49
N ASN A 738 -2.24 -20.44 -16.56
CA ASN A 738 -0.82 -20.73 -16.73
C ASN A 738 -0.53 -22.12 -17.32
N ASP A 739 -1.55 -22.82 -17.81
CA ASP A 739 -1.42 -24.18 -18.37
C ASP A 739 -0.66 -25.14 -17.43
N TRP A 740 -1.24 -25.37 -16.25
CA TRP A 740 -0.65 -26.25 -15.23
C TRP A 740 -0.28 -27.64 -15.76
N LYS A 741 -0.95 -28.14 -16.82
CA LYS A 741 -0.68 -29.45 -17.41
C LYS A 741 0.69 -29.47 -18.07
N THR A 742 1.00 -28.44 -18.85
CA THR A 742 2.32 -28.29 -19.49
C THR A 742 3.39 -28.12 -18.43
N ILE A 743 3.16 -27.26 -17.42
CA ILE A 743 4.11 -27.07 -16.32
C ILE A 743 4.36 -28.38 -15.56
N ALA A 744 3.31 -29.12 -15.19
CA ALA A 744 3.44 -30.38 -14.48
C ALA A 744 4.24 -31.40 -15.29
N LYS A 745 3.90 -31.56 -16.59
CA LYS A 745 4.60 -32.47 -17.49
C LYS A 745 6.08 -32.13 -17.62
N ASP A 746 6.40 -30.85 -17.79
CA ASP A 746 7.79 -30.38 -17.95
C ASP A 746 8.59 -30.58 -16.67
N GLU A 747 8.02 -30.28 -15.50
CA GLU A 747 8.71 -30.47 -14.22
C GLU A 747 8.94 -31.94 -13.90
N PHE A 748 7.98 -32.83 -14.17
CA PHE A 748 8.19 -34.27 -14.06
C PHE A 748 9.24 -34.80 -15.05
N ALA A 749 9.28 -34.28 -16.28
CA ALA A 749 10.29 -34.65 -17.27
C ALA A 749 11.69 -34.25 -16.79
N LYS A 750 11.88 -33.01 -16.34
CA LYS A 750 13.15 -32.52 -15.79
C LYS A 750 13.59 -33.34 -14.56
N ALA A 751 12.66 -33.66 -13.66
CA ALA A 751 12.98 -34.46 -12.48
C ALA A 751 13.42 -35.89 -12.85
N LYS A 752 12.79 -36.51 -13.87
CA LYS A 752 13.21 -37.83 -14.38
C LYS A 752 14.58 -37.78 -15.03
N GLU A 753 14.85 -36.78 -15.86
CA GLU A 753 16.17 -36.56 -16.48
C GLU A 753 17.27 -36.40 -15.42
N ALA A 754 16.95 -35.77 -14.29
CA ALA A 754 17.84 -35.61 -13.15
C ALA A 754 17.98 -36.87 -12.25
N GLY A 755 17.38 -37.99 -12.63
CA GLY A 755 17.57 -39.28 -11.95
C GLY A 755 16.56 -39.60 -10.83
N LEU A 756 15.39 -38.93 -10.80
CA LEU A 756 14.35 -39.18 -9.78
C LEU A 756 14.04 -40.67 -9.58
N ALA A 757 13.85 -41.44 -10.66
CA ALA A 757 13.50 -42.86 -10.57
C ALA A 757 14.55 -43.70 -9.82
N SER A 758 15.84 -43.41 -10.03
CA SER A 758 16.94 -44.08 -9.33
C SER A 758 16.94 -43.73 -7.85
N ILE A 759 16.76 -42.45 -7.52
CA ILE A 759 16.75 -41.96 -6.13
C ILE A 759 15.59 -42.59 -5.36
N LEU A 760 14.38 -42.65 -5.95
CA LEU A 760 13.21 -43.26 -5.33
C LEU A 760 13.36 -44.78 -5.18
N GLY A 761 14.01 -45.46 -6.14
CA GLY A 761 14.30 -46.89 -6.05
C GLY A 761 15.21 -47.24 -4.87
N GLU A 762 16.29 -46.46 -4.67
CA GLU A 762 17.21 -46.65 -3.54
C GLU A 762 16.53 -46.41 -2.18
N ILE A 763 15.59 -45.46 -2.10
CA ILE A 763 14.83 -45.19 -0.88
C ILE A 763 14.03 -46.44 -0.49
N LYS A 764 13.30 -47.04 -1.45
CA LYS A 764 12.51 -48.28 -1.24
C LYS A 764 13.35 -49.48 -0.82
N GLU A 765 14.55 -49.62 -1.37
CA GLU A 765 15.45 -50.71 -0.99
C GLU A 765 15.98 -50.54 0.44
N ARG A 766 16.23 -49.30 0.85
CA ARG A 766 16.66 -48.99 2.23
C ARG A 766 15.55 -49.23 3.24
N SER A 767 14.30 -48.85 2.96
CA SER A 767 13.16 -49.15 3.84
C SER A 767 12.91 -50.65 3.99
N LYS A 768 13.14 -51.46 2.93
CA LYS A 768 13.10 -52.94 3.01
C LYS A 768 14.27 -53.57 3.78
N SER A 769 15.40 -52.87 3.91
CA SER A 769 16.58 -53.34 4.64
C SER A 769 16.56 -52.99 6.14
N SER A 770 15.82 -51.93 6.53
CA SER A 770 15.60 -51.57 7.93
C SER A 770 14.67 -52.54 8.67
N ASP A 771 13.72 -53.17 7.97
CA ASP A 771 12.81 -54.16 8.56
C ASP A 771 13.46 -55.54 8.80
N LYS A 772 14.71 -55.74 8.35
CA LYS A 772 15.47 -56.99 8.59
C LYS A 772 16.39 -56.94 9.80
N ASN A 773 16.44 -55.81 10.54
CA ASN A 773 17.44 -55.61 11.60
C ASN A 773 16.85 -55.28 12.99
N THR A 774 15.64 -55.76 13.26
CA THR A 774 15.10 -55.92 14.62
C THR A 774 14.26 -57.20 14.68
N ASP A 775 14.91 -58.35 14.86
CA ASP A 775 14.58 -59.25 15.98
C ASP A 775 15.41 -60.54 15.93
N THR A 776 16.30 -60.68 16.92
CA THR A 776 16.70 -61.99 17.40
C THR A 776 15.65 -62.46 18.40
N SER A 777 14.71 -63.29 17.98
CA SER A 777 14.51 -64.65 18.52
C SER A 777 13.10 -65.17 18.27
N THR A 778 13.05 -66.49 18.08
CA THR A 778 11.89 -67.37 17.92
C THR A 778 11.21 -67.38 16.56
N ALA A 779 11.60 -68.41 15.80
CA ALA A 779 10.93 -68.92 14.64
C ALA A 779 9.50 -69.39 14.99
N GLU A 780 8.53 -69.00 14.17
CA GLU A 780 7.46 -69.87 13.70
C GLU A 780 6.99 -69.39 12.33
N THR A 781 6.65 -70.35 11.49
CA THR A 781 6.46 -70.22 10.05
C THR A 781 5.04 -69.70 9.78
N GLU A 782 4.86 -68.46 9.34
CA GLU A 782 3.57 -68.00 8.79
C GLU A 782 3.64 -67.90 7.26
N ALA A 783 2.84 -68.75 6.61
CA ALA A 783 2.64 -68.80 5.18
C ALA A 783 2.13 -67.46 4.64
N GLU A 784 2.56 -67.07 3.43
CA GLU A 784 1.93 -66.01 2.64
C GLU A 784 0.40 -66.21 2.64
N VAL A 785 -0.32 -65.32 3.31
CA VAL A 785 -1.78 -65.36 3.38
C VAL A 785 -2.32 -65.01 2.00
N ALA A 786 -2.88 -65.98 1.30
CA ALA A 786 -3.50 -65.77 0.00
C ALA A 786 -4.76 -64.90 0.16
N MET A 787 -4.76 -63.74 -0.50
CA MET A 787 -5.89 -62.81 -0.52
C MET A 787 -7.17 -63.51 -1.02
N PRO A 788 -8.31 -63.42 -0.30
CA PRO A 788 -9.59 -64.00 -0.73
C PRO A 788 -10.05 -63.44 -2.08
N PRO A 789 -11.00 -64.11 -2.78
CA PRO A 789 -11.56 -63.59 -4.03
C PRO A 789 -12.07 -62.15 -3.87
N LYS A 790 -11.71 -61.30 -4.84
CA LYS A 790 -12.01 -59.87 -4.79
C LYS A 790 -13.52 -59.61 -4.75
N GLU A 791 -13.96 -58.81 -3.77
CA GLU A 791 -15.34 -58.38 -3.58
C GLU A 791 -15.44 -56.84 -3.71
N VAL A 792 -16.65 -56.33 -3.99
CA VAL A 792 -16.89 -54.87 -4.00
C VAL A 792 -16.98 -54.40 -2.55
N VAL A 793 -15.96 -53.67 -2.10
CA VAL A 793 -15.85 -53.17 -0.73
C VAL A 793 -16.31 -51.71 -0.67
N THR A 794 -17.37 -51.43 0.10
CA THR A 794 -17.96 -50.08 0.20
C THR A 794 -18.30 -49.68 1.64
N ALA A 795 -18.18 -50.60 2.60
CA ALA A 795 -18.34 -50.31 4.02
C ALA A 795 -16.99 -50.01 4.66
N GLU A 796 -16.91 -48.92 5.44
CA GLU A 796 -15.69 -48.41 6.07
C GLU A 796 -15.66 -48.72 7.57
N ILE A 797 -14.62 -49.44 8.00
CA ILE A 797 -14.34 -49.70 9.42
C ILE A 797 -13.22 -48.77 9.88
N HIS A 798 -13.59 -47.77 10.69
CA HIS A 798 -12.68 -46.78 11.29
C HIS A 798 -12.13 -47.24 12.65
N GLY A 799 -11.12 -46.53 13.16
CA GLY A 799 -10.60 -46.71 14.52
C GLY A 799 -9.34 -47.58 14.61
N ILE A 800 -8.73 -47.90 13.47
CA ILE A 800 -7.51 -48.70 13.35
C ILE A 800 -6.32 -47.74 13.30
N GLU A 801 -5.24 -48.05 14.04
CA GLU A 801 -4.02 -47.25 13.98
C GLU A 801 -3.32 -47.39 12.63
N VAL A 802 -2.66 -46.32 12.17
CA VAL A 802 -2.01 -46.27 10.84
C VAL A 802 -0.95 -47.37 10.69
N MET A 803 -0.28 -47.71 11.78
CA MET A 803 0.78 -48.72 11.77
C MET A 803 0.24 -50.15 11.64
N ASP A 804 -1.03 -50.38 12.00
CA ASP A 804 -1.62 -51.71 12.09
C ASP A 804 -2.61 -52.00 10.95
N ILE A 805 -2.82 -51.06 10.01
CA ILE A 805 -3.85 -51.16 8.98
C ILE A 805 -3.61 -52.32 8.00
N GLU A 806 -2.36 -52.58 7.64
CA GLU A 806 -2.00 -53.69 6.75
C GLU A 806 -2.20 -55.03 7.47
N ASP A 807 -1.77 -55.12 8.72
CA ASP A 807 -1.96 -56.31 9.56
C ASP A 807 -3.45 -56.59 9.85
N ALA A 808 -4.25 -55.55 10.06
CA ALA A 808 -5.70 -55.63 10.22
C ALA A 808 -6.36 -56.23 8.98
N ALA A 809 -6.01 -55.77 7.78
CA ALA A 809 -6.54 -56.34 6.53
C ALA A 809 -6.09 -57.79 6.30
N VAL A 810 -4.81 -58.10 6.59
CA VAL A 810 -4.28 -59.47 6.50
C VAL A 810 -4.96 -60.39 7.53
N SER A 811 -5.31 -59.90 8.71
CA SER A 811 -6.04 -60.68 9.73
C SER A 811 -7.42 -61.11 9.24
N LEU A 812 -8.10 -60.25 8.47
CA LEU A 812 -9.38 -60.55 7.83
C LEU A 812 -9.21 -61.55 6.68
N TRP A 813 -8.13 -61.44 5.90
CA TRP A 813 -7.80 -62.40 4.85
C TRP A 813 -7.55 -63.80 5.41
N LYS A 814 -6.85 -63.92 6.55
CA LYS A 814 -6.66 -65.19 7.29
C LYS A 814 -7.99 -65.85 7.71
N LYS A 815 -9.07 -65.06 7.82
CA LYS A 815 -10.43 -65.50 8.17
C LYS A 815 -11.38 -65.58 6.97
N GLY A 816 -10.87 -65.41 5.74
CA GLY A 816 -11.63 -65.55 4.50
C GLY A 816 -12.50 -64.33 4.15
N VAL A 817 -12.28 -63.18 4.78
CA VAL A 817 -12.97 -61.92 4.46
C VAL A 817 -12.09 -61.09 3.54
N TYR A 818 -12.56 -60.77 2.34
CA TYR A 818 -11.87 -59.83 1.46
C TYR A 818 -11.94 -58.43 2.05
N ALA A 819 -10.78 -57.81 2.21
CA ALA A 819 -10.64 -56.48 2.79
C ALA A 819 -9.59 -55.69 2.04
N GLU A 820 -9.82 -54.39 1.83
CA GLU A 820 -8.83 -53.45 1.28
C GLU A 820 -8.52 -52.38 2.33
N THR A 821 -7.32 -51.81 2.31
CA THR A 821 -6.94 -50.70 3.20
C THR A 821 -7.21 -49.36 2.53
N GLY A 822 -7.62 -48.36 3.30
CA GLY A 822 -7.93 -47.02 2.83
C GLY A 822 -7.68 -45.95 3.89
N MET A 823 -7.87 -44.69 3.50
CA MET A 823 -7.82 -43.54 4.41
C MET A 823 -9.14 -42.78 4.34
N GLY A 824 -9.91 -42.82 5.42
CA GLY A 824 -11.16 -42.09 5.58
C GLY A 824 -10.94 -40.70 6.19
N CYS A 825 -12.00 -39.90 6.29
CA CYS A 825 -11.93 -38.51 6.75
C CYS A 825 -11.41 -38.32 8.19
N THR A 826 -11.38 -39.38 8.99
CA THR A 826 -10.99 -39.37 10.41
C THR A 826 -9.75 -40.23 10.71
N GLY A 827 -9.16 -40.89 9.70
CA GLY A 827 -8.01 -41.78 9.88
C GLY A 827 -8.04 -43.02 8.97
N PRO A 828 -7.16 -43.99 9.21
CA PRO A 828 -7.11 -45.25 8.47
C PRO A 828 -8.43 -46.01 8.55
N VAL A 829 -8.83 -46.62 7.43
CA VAL A 829 -10.03 -47.46 7.34
C VAL A 829 -9.72 -48.79 6.68
N VAL A 830 -10.41 -49.84 7.13
CA VAL A 830 -10.47 -51.11 6.40
C VAL A 830 -11.81 -51.19 5.69
N LEU A 831 -11.76 -51.39 4.37
CA LEU A 831 -12.89 -51.50 3.47
C LEU A 831 -13.29 -52.96 3.33
N VAL A 832 -14.56 -53.27 3.59
CA VAL A 832 -15.13 -54.61 3.42
C VAL A 832 -16.44 -54.58 2.64
N HIS A 833 -16.91 -55.75 2.20
CA HIS A 833 -18.23 -55.87 1.60
C HIS A 833 -19.31 -55.53 2.66
N PRO A 834 -20.36 -54.75 2.33
CA PRO A 834 -21.37 -54.30 3.29
C PRO A 834 -21.99 -55.42 4.14
N ASP A 835 -22.32 -56.55 3.51
CA ASP A 835 -22.92 -57.71 4.20
C ASP A 835 -21.98 -58.40 5.20
N LYS A 836 -20.69 -58.02 5.23
CA LYS A 836 -19.67 -58.58 6.13
C LYS A 836 -19.15 -57.58 7.15
N GLU A 837 -19.67 -56.35 7.17
CA GLU A 837 -19.17 -55.26 8.04
C GLU A 837 -19.21 -55.64 9.52
N GLU A 838 -20.35 -56.12 10.02
CA GLU A 838 -20.51 -56.50 11.44
C GLU A 838 -19.58 -57.66 11.82
N HIS A 839 -19.43 -58.64 10.93
CA HIS A 839 -18.52 -59.77 11.15
C HIS A 839 -17.05 -59.33 11.16
N ALA A 840 -16.65 -58.47 10.23
CA ALA A 840 -15.30 -57.93 10.14
C ALA A 840 -14.94 -57.04 11.34
N ARG A 841 -15.89 -56.21 11.83
CA ARG A 841 -15.70 -55.42 13.07
C ARG A 841 -15.44 -56.32 14.28
N ASN A 842 -16.19 -57.41 14.44
CA ASN A 842 -15.98 -58.35 15.54
C ASN A 842 -14.60 -59.02 15.46
N LEU A 843 -14.18 -59.45 14.26
CA LEU A 843 -12.85 -60.06 14.06
C LEU A 843 -11.71 -59.08 14.35
N LEU A 844 -11.85 -57.83 13.93
CA LEU A 844 -10.85 -56.79 14.20
C LEU A 844 -10.80 -56.41 15.68
N ALA A 845 -11.94 -56.39 16.37
CA ALA A 845 -12.00 -56.16 17.81
C ALA A 845 -11.37 -57.31 18.61
N GLU A 846 -11.64 -58.57 18.22
CA GLU A 846 -10.97 -59.75 18.78
C GLU A 846 -9.44 -59.73 18.54
N GLY A 847 -9.01 -59.20 17.40
CA GLY A 847 -7.61 -58.98 17.06
C GLY A 847 -6.94 -57.80 17.76
N GLY A 848 -7.69 -57.01 18.53
CA GLY A 848 -7.18 -55.84 19.25
C GLY A 848 -6.93 -54.61 18.36
N TYR A 849 -7.35 -54.64 17.09
CA TYR A 849 -7.15 -53.54 16.12
C TYR A 849 -8.15 -52.40 16.29
N ILE A 850 -9.30 -52.68 16.90
CA ILE A 850 -10.32 -51.68 17.26
C ILE A 850 -10.91 -52.00 18.63
N HIS A 851 -11.39 -50.97 19.35
CA HIS A 851 -12.13 -51.15 20.59
C HIS A 851 -13.64 -51.29 20.30
N GLN A 852 -14.33 -52.20 21.00
CA GLN A 852 -15.77 -52.44 20.85
C GLN A 852 -16.62 -51.21 21.15
#